data_AF-A0A168LT62-F1
#
_entry.id   AF-A0A168LT62-F1
#
_cell.length_a   1.000
_cell.length_b   1.000
_cell.length_c   1.000
_cell.angle_alpha   90.00
_cell.angle_beta   90.00
_cell.angle_gamma   90.00
#
_symmetry.space_group_name_H-M   'P 1'
#
loop_
_entity.id
_entity.type
_entity.pdbx_description
1 polymer ?
#
loop_
_entity_poly.entity_id
_entity_poly.type
_entity_poly.pdbx_seq_one_letter_code
_entity_poly.pdbx_strand_id
1 'polypeptide(L)'
;MSYAEEGKKYEADCELLDAMREHALKQTTEDALGLEDLSIYFNQLTFLGSRFPLNLNFHIGWFPIFRPKQKPEIISNFNYEKCCVLYRIAGMYSELGCSQNTVSTEGTRRACQYFQNAAGCLQYIQSDILPDLRAKAPQDFELLEPLVSLMMAQAHECIWQKAVMEHMKHGTVARLAVKVADLYEAFLSNIHKNMIPDDWSHNVEAKANYFQAVAQYQKANEAISNGRYGEEIARLRLAKTSNTAALTHTKALHPSFVDQLTALDQSIDRDLIRAEKDNDLVYMETVPEPSQLAPILRSDMVKPTVPNFVTHPNYWLVLADRPNDPLFIKRPLFDKLVPFAVHQAISVFADKKDYIVKVDIVGKNQELNADQQRCLDELNIPYALDVIDTLPAQLIDHAEEVQHEGGIQSLHDMLYKIQNMSNKTLKLIEDGFNALEEENEQDATLSRQYGKLWNRPPSRTLTHELLTLGTQYNDTVQAAQKADRIVQAKVNNWGKAIAMLSRSASEIKTHLPSLPYDDEYHAEIHELLDNIRSKLDLLKAASDERARLETEAKTLAENDDISEVLLSKANELTKGSPVIKLEPEQFASVFDQHLQAYKRIQEQILTYVDPQNDLLQSITDLHGQLTLLTANKSPLIKREKAISNLESAFTKFKEIRTNLVEGIKFYSNYTDTISQFRDDCLEFAISRKLEAADLSRDANPTRLLLLKK
;
A
#
# COMPACT_ATOMS: atom_id res chain seq x y z
N MET A 1 0.17 3.98 -9.01
CA MET A 1 -0.44 5.29 -8.76
C MET A 1 -1.17 5.69 -10.02
N SER A 2 -2.50 5.68 -10.01
CA SER A 2 -3.31 6.20 -11.10
C SER A 2 -3.66 7.64 -10.76
N TYR A 3 -3.50 8.57 -11.68
CA TYR A 3 -3.92 9.98 -11.52
C TYR A 3 -5.44 10.12 -11.38
N ALA A 4 -6.21 9.02 -11.45
CA ALA A 4 -7.67 8.98 -11.42
C ALA A 4 -8.35 9.82 -12.52
N GLU A 5 -7.57 10.28 -13.51
CA GLU A 5 -8.01 11.02 -14.68
C GLU A 5 -7.93 10.16 -15.95
N GLU A 6 -8.82 10.42 -16.90
CA GLU A 6 -8.86 9.70 -18.18
C GLU A 6 -7.73 10.13 -19.10
N GLY A 7 -6.78 9.23 -19.37
CA GLY A 7 -5.62 9.51 -20.23
C GLY A 7 -5.96 10.00 -21.65
N LYS A 8 -7.12 9.60 -22.20
CA LYS A 8 -7.60 10.05 -23.53
C LYS A 8 -7.74 11.57 -23.63
N LYS A 9 -7.96 12.28 -22.53
CA LYS A 9 -8.09 13.75 -22.52
C LYS A 9 -6.77 14.46 -22.86
N TYR A 10 -5.65 13.75 -22.75
CA TYR A 10 -4.30 14.29 -22.91
C TYR A 10 -3.56 13.74 -24.14
N GLU A 11 -4.23 12.94 -24.98
CA GLU A 11 -3.63 12.30 -26.16
C GLU A 11 -3.01 13.32 -27.13
N ALA A 12 -3.72 14.43 -27.38
CA ALA A 12 -3.21 15.52 -28.22
C ALA A 12 -1.97 16.22 -27.63
N ASP A 13 -1.87 16.32 -26.29
CA ASP A 13 -0.70 16.90 -25.63
C ASP A 13 0.51 15.95 -25.69
N CYS A 14 0.27 14.63 -25.66
CA CYS A 14 1.30 13.62 -25.88
C CYS A 14 1.84 13.66 -27.32
N GLU A 15 0.96 13.66 -28.32
CA GLU A 15 1.35 13.74 -29.74
C GLU A 15 2.16 15.01 -30.03
N LEU A 16 1.76 16.13 -29.43
CA LEU A 16 2.47 17.39 -29.56
C LEU A 16 3.84 17.36 -28.87
N LEU A 17 3.96 16.75 -27.69
CA LEU A 17 5.25 16.59 -27.01
C LEU A 17 6.24 15.78 -27.86
N ASP A 18 5.78 14.67 -28.45
CA ASP A 18 6.60 13.84 -29.33
C ASP A 18 7.04 14.61 -30.58
N ALA A 19 6.11 15.33 -31.23
CA ALA A 19 6.42 16.16 -32.38
C ALA A 19 7.42 17.29 -32.05
N MET A 20 7.26 17.94 -30.90
CA MET A 20 8.19 18.96 -30.41
C MET A 20 9.58 18.39 -30.15
N ARG A 21 9.67 17.19 -29.54
CA ARG A 21 10.94 16.50 -29.31
C ARG A 21 11.64 16.17 -30.63
N GLU A 22 10.93 15.56 -31.58
CA GLU A 22 11.49 15.24 -32.89
C GLU A 22 12.00 16.47 -33.64
N HIS A 23 11.26 17.57 -33.57
CA HIS A 23 11.64 18.84 -34.17
C HIS A 23 12.86 19.46 -33.49
N ALA A 24 12.89 19.47 -32.15
CA ALA A 24 14.01 19.96 -31.35
C ALA A 24 15.32 19.22 -31.67
N LEU A 25 15.26 17.90 -31.88
CA LEU A 25 16.43 17.08 -32.23
C LEU A 25 17.00 17.38 -33.62
N LYS A 26 16.20 17.96 -34.52
CA LYS A 26 16.60 18.30 -35.90
C LYS A 26 17.16 19.73 -36.04
N GLN A 27 16.94 20.60 -35.05
CA GLN A 27 17.36 22.00 -35.10
C GLN A 27 18.87 22.18 -35.22
N THR A 28 19.30 23.07 -36.10
CA THR A 28 20.70 23.43 -36.33
C THR A 28 20.91 24.93 -36.13
N THR A 29 22.17 25.39 -36.20
CA THR A 29 22.53 26.82 -36.17
C THR A 29 22.16 27.57 -37.45
N GLU A 30 21.92 26.86 -38.56
CA GLU A 30 21.45 27.43 -39.82
C GLU A 30 19.98 27.86 -39.73
N ASP A 31 19.22 27.23 -38.83
CA ASP A 31 17.83 27.55 -38.57
C ASP A 31 17.71 28.82 -37.73
N ALA A 32 17.17 29.89 -38.32
CA ALA A 32 17.02 31.18 -37.66
C ALA A 32 16.23 31.13 -36.33
N LEU A 33 15.36 30.12 -36.17
CA LEU A 33 14.51 29.92 -35.01
C LEU A 33 14.94 28.74 -34.12
N GLY A 34 16.05 28.06 -34.44
CA GLY A 34 16.41 26.79 -33.79
C GLY A 34 16.66 26.93 -32.28
N LEU A 35 17.25 28.03 -31.83
CA LEU A 35 17.39 28.34 -30.40
C LEU A 35 16.04 28.59 -29.72
N GLU A 36 15.12 29.29 -30.40
CA GLU A 36 13.79 29.56 -29.85
C GLU A 36 13.00 28.25 -29.70
N ASP A 37 13.02 27.37 -30.71
CA ASP A 37 12.31 26.10 -30.70
C ASP A 37 12.82 25.17 -29.59
N LEU A 38 14.14 25.07 -29.44
CA LEU A 38 14.75 24.34 -28.32
C LEU A 38 14.42 24.95 -26.97
N SER A 39 14.36 26.28 -26.88
CA SER A 39 13.98 26.97 -25.65
C SER A 39 12.54 26.64 -25.25
N ILE A 40 11.61 26.56 -26.20
CA ILE A 40 10.20 26.21 -25.97
C ILE A 40 10.12 24.75 -25.51
N TYR A 41 10.84 23.82 -26.14
CA TYR A 41 10.86 22.42 -25.74
C TYR A 41 11.42 22.21 -24.32
N PHE A 42 12.57 22.82 -24.00
CA PHE A 42 13.16 22.80 -22.64
C PHE A 42 12.19 23.29 -21.56
N ASN A 43 11.42 24.30 -21.93
CA ASN A 43 10.42 24.93 -21.10
C ASN A 43 9.19 24.04 -20.86
N GLN A 44 8.70 23.34 -21.88
CA GLN A 44 7.66 22.33 -21.72
C GLN A 44 8.14 21.16 -20.85
N LEU A 45 9.40 20.70 -21.01
CA LEU A 45 9.99 19.68 -20.12
C LEU A 45 10.04 20.12 -18.66
N THR A 46 10.29 21.41 -18.42
CA THR A 46 10.25 21.98 -17.05
C THR A 46 8.83 21.95 -16.49
N PHE A 47 7.81 22.26 -17.30
CA PHE A 47 6.41 22.13 -16.87
C PHE A 47 6.02 20.66 -16.58
N LEU A 48 6.43 19.73 -17.45
CA LEU A 48 6.18 18.29 -17.28
C LEU A 48 6.74 17.77 -15.95
N GLY A 49 7.92 18.21 -15.55
CA GLY A 49 8.52 17.86 -14.26
C GLY A 49 7.70 18.28 -13.04
N SER A 50 6.77 19.23 -13.17
CA SER A 50 5.85 19.60 -12.08
C SER A 50 4.58 18.74 -12.03
N ARG A 51 4.24 18.08 -13.14
CA ARG A 51 3.00 17.29 -13.31
C ARG A 51 3.22 15.80 -13.20
N PHE A 52 4.41 15.33 -13.54
CA PHE A 52 4.77 13.92 -13.54
C PHE A 52 5.96 13.63 -12.61
N PRO A 53 6.12 12.38 -12.14
CA PRO A 53 7.33 11.96 -11.46
C PRO A 53 8.52 12.04 -12.42
N LEU A 54 9.72 12.24 -11.88
CA LEU A 54 10.94 12.34 -12.69
C LEU A 54 11.19 11.12 -13.58
N ASN A 55 10.78 9.93 -13.13
CA ASN A 55 10.90 8.69 -13.88
C ASN A 55 9.52 8.09 -14.18
N LEU A 56 9.13 8.15 -15.45
CA LEU A 56 7.91 7.51 -15.99
C LEU A 56 8.18 6.18 -16.71
N ASN A 57 9.39 5.62 -16.55
CA ASN A 57 9.88 4.45 -17.30
C ASN A 57 9.97 4.67 -18.83
N PHE A 58 10.13 5.92 -19.28
CA PHE A 58 10.43 6.24 -20.68
C PHE A 58 11.89 6.01 -21.02
N HIS A 59 12.17 5.35 -22.13
CA HIS A 59 13.55 5.15 -22.58
C HIS A 59 14.05 6.36 -23.35
N ILE A 60 14.67 7.31 -22.65
CA ILE A 60 15.24 8.50 -23.23
C ILE A 60 16.69 8.21 -23.59
N GLY A 61 17.01 8.19 -24.88
CA GLY A 61 18.34 7.88 -25.39
C GLY A 61 19.04 9.09 -26.02
N TRP A 62 20.27 9.37 -25.59
CA TRP A 62 21.16 10.34 -26.23
C TRP A 62 22.51 9.71 -26.58
N PHE A 63 23.10 10.13 -27.70
CA PHE A 63 24.43 9.68 -28.10
C PHE A 63 25.52 10.44 -27.33
N PRO A 64 26.60 9.77 -26.89
CA PRO A 64 27.75 10.44 -26.33
C PRO A 64 28.40 11.42 -27.32
N ILE A 65 28.73 12.63 -26.85
CA ILE A 65 29.10 13.79 -27.67
C ILE A 65 30.35 13.51 -28.51
N PHE A 66 31.43 13.06 -27.86
CA PHE A 66 32.72 12.81 -28.51
C PHE A 66 32.93 11.35 -28.92
N ARG A 67 31.93 10.50 -28.70
CA ARG A 67 31.99 9.06 -29.01
C ARG A 67 30.72 8.59 -29.73
N PRO A 68 30.39 9.17 -30.89
CA PRO A 68 29.12 8.89 -31.59
C PRO A 68 29.01 7.44 -32.08
N LYS A 69 30.12 6.69 -32.13
CA LYS A 69 30.13 5.25 -32.46
C LYS A 69 29.67 4.34 -31.31
N GLN A 70 29.55 4.88 -30.09
CA GLN A 70 29.02 4.14 -28.95
C GLN A 70 27.49 4.09 -29.01
N LYS A 71 26.91 3.08 -28.36
CA LYS A 71 25.45 2.99 -28.22
C LYS A 71 24.92 4.21 -27.45
N PRO A 72 23.69 4.66 -27.73
CA PRO A 72 23.09 5.74 -26.96
C PRO A 72 22.97 5.33 -25.49
N GLU A 73 23.26 6.27 -24.60
CA GLU A 73 23.01 6.10 -23.18
C GLU A 73 21.52 6.32 -22.93
N ILE A 74 20.86 5.35 -22.29
CA ILE A 74 19.41 5.36 -22.08
C ILE A 74 19.15 5.54 -20.59
N ILE A 75 18.51 6.66 -20.23
CA ILE A 75 18.17 6.98 -18.84
C ILE A 75 16.72 7.46 -18.79
N SER A 76 15.92 6.79 -17.97
CA SER A 76 14.50 7.13 -17.79
C SER A 76 14.32 8.26 -16.78
N ASN A 77 14.66 9.49 -17.17
CA ASN A 77 14.54 10.64 -16.29
C ASN A 77 14.31 11.96 -17.06
N PHE A 78 13.31 12.74 -16.67
CA PHE A 78 13.05 14.06 -17.28
C PHE A 78 14.19 15.06 -17.06
N ASN A 79 14.86 15.03 -15.90
CA ASN A 79 16.03 15.87 -15.65
C ASN A 79 17.19 15.47 -16.57
N TYR A 80 17.32 14.20 -16.95
CA TYR A 80 18.30 13.78 -17.96
C TYR A 80 18.01 14.41 -19.32
N GLU A 81 16.77 14.32 -19.82
CA GLU A 81 16.37 14.99 -21.07
C GLU A 81 16.62 16.50 -21.00
N LYS A 82 16.24 17.16 -19.90
CA LYS A 82 16.49 18.60 -19.68
C LYS A 82 17.98 18.94 -19.76
N CYS A 83 18.84 18.16 -19.09
CA CYS A 83 20.27 18.34 -19.15
C CYS A 83 20.78 18.23 -20.58
N CYS A 84 20.39 17.18 -21.32
CA CYS A 84 20.84 16.96 -22.69
C CYS A 84 20.36 18.07 -23.66
N VAL A 85 19.12 18.51 -23.55
CA VAL A 85 18.57 19.62 -24.35
C VAL A 85 19.33 20.92 -24.05
N LEU A 86 19.54 21.24 -22.77
CA LEU A 86 20.25 22.46 -22.38
C LEU A 86 21.73 22.42 -22.77
N TYR A 87 22.35 21.24 -22.73
CA TYR A 87 23.71 21.02 -23.23
C TYR A 87 23.76 21.26 -24.74
N ARG A 88 22.79 20.75 -25.51
CA ARG A 88 22.67 21.03 -26.94
C ARG A 88 22.54 22.53 -27.22
N ILE A 89 21.71 23.24 -26.44
CA ILE A 89 21.58 24.70 -26.54
C ILE A 89 22.92 25.40 -26.27
N ALA A 90 23.69 24.94 -25.28
CA ALA A 90 25.04 25.46 -25.04
C ALA A 90 25.98 25.23 -26.24
N GLY A 91 25.90 24.05 -26.88
CA GLY A 91 26.62 23.75 -28.12
C GLY A 91 26.25 24.70 -29.26
N MET A 92 24.95 24.97 -29.46
CA MET A 92 24.49 25.93 -30.47
C MET A 92 24.96 27.35 -30.20
N TYR A 93 24.95 27.79 -28.93
CA TYR A 93 25.53 29.08 -28.57
C TYR A 93 27.03 29.15 -28.86
N SER A 94 27.79 28.09 -28.58
CA SER A 94 29.22 28.01 -28.91
C SER A 94 29.45 28.17 -30.42
N GLU A 95 28.70 27.43 -31.23
CA GLU A 95 28.82 27.48 -32.70
C GLU A 95 28.39 28.84 -33.27
N LEU A 96 27.30 29.43 -32.76
CA LEU A 96 26.89 30.79 -33.12
C LEU A 96 27.96 31.82 -32.75
N GLY A 97 28.63 31.66 -31.61
CA GLY A 97 29.78 32.47 -31.20
C GLY A 97 30.92 32.38 -32.21
N CYS A 98 31.29 31.18 -32.63
CA CYS A 98 32.33 30.93 -33.64
C CYS A 98 31.96 31.48 -35.04
N SER A 99 30.67 31.52 -35.39
CA SER A 99 30.20 32.02 -36.70
C SER A 99 30.20 33.55 -36.84
N GLN A 100 30.35 34.30 -35.74
CA GLN A 100 30.30 35.76 -35.78
C GLN A 100 31.52 36.36 -36.48
N ASN A 101 31.30 37.46 -37.21
CA ASN A 101 32.38 38.21 -37.83
C ASN A 101 33.14 39.06 -36.79
N THR A 102 34.31 38.57 -36.36
CA THR A 102 35.18 39.21 -35.37
C THR A 102 36.02 40.38 -35.91
N VAL A 103 35.86 40.76 -37.19
CA VAL A 103 36.48 41.96 -37.78
C VAL A 103 35.79 43.25 -37.27
N SER A 104 34.54 43.14 -36.80
CA SER A 104 33.78 44.27 -36.25
C SER A 104 33.65 44.17 -34.73
N THR A 105 33.71 45.31 -34.03
CA THR A 105 33.54 45.35 -32.57
C THR A 105 32.17 44.85 -32.11
N GLU A 106 31.15 45.01 -32.95
CA GLU A 106 29.79 44.50 -32.71
C GLU A 106 29.72 42.97 -32.86
N GLY A 107 30.34 42.40 -33.89
CA GLY A 107 30.40 40.94 -34.04
C GLY A 107 31.17 40.27 -32.90
N THR A 108 32.27 40.87 -32.46
CA THR A 108 33.03 40.42 -31.28
C THR A 108 32.21 40.52 -29.99
N ARG A 109 31.39 41.57 -29.83
CA ARG A 109 30.47 41.69 -28.69
C ARG A 109 29.41 40.59 -28.69
N ARG A 110 28.82 40.29 -29.84
CA ARG A 110 27.82 39.21 -29.98
C ARG A 110 28.43 37.84 -29.72
N ALA A 111 29.62 37.57 -30.26
CA ALA A 111 30.36 36.34 -29.99
C ALA A 111 30.57 36.14 -28.49
N CYS A 112 31.01 37.19 -27.79
CA CYS A 112 31.17 37.18 -26.34
C CYS A 112 29.85 36.81 -25.62
N GLN A 113 28.74 37.43 -25.99
CA GLN A 113 27.44 37.14 -25.38
C GLN A 113 27.01 35.68 -25.59
N TYR A 114 27.22 35.13 -26.78
CA TYR A 114 26.91 33.73 -27.04
C TYR A 114 27.77 32.77 -26.20
N PHE A 115 29.08 33.01 -26.08
CA PHE A 115 29.93 32.21 -25.21
C PHE A 115 29.54 32.32 -23.71
N GLN A 116 29.15 33.52 -23.25
CA GLN A 116 28.63 33.70 -21.88
C GLN A 116 27.33 32.93 -21.65
N ASN A 117 26.43 32.90 -22.65
CA ASN A 117 25.19 32.13 -22.60
C ASN A 117 25.45 30.62 -22.61
N ALA A 118 26.39 30.14 -23.43
CA ALA A 118 26.81 28.74 -23.44
C ALA A 118 27.35 28.32 -22.07
N ALA A 119 28.26 29.12 -21.49
CA ALA A 119 28.79 28.88 -20.15
C ALA A 119 27.69 28.89 -19.08
N GLY A 120 26.72 29.81 -19.18
CA GLY A 120 25.60 29.89 -18.25
C GLY A 120 24.67 28.67 -18.31
N CYS A 121 24.38 28.17 -19.51
CA CYS A 121 23.63 26.92 -19.69
C CYS A 121 24.34 25.72 -19.03
N LEU A 122 25.64 25.54 -19.31
CA LEU A 122 26.42 24.43 -18.75
C LEU A 122 26.54 24.51 -17.22
N GLN A 123 26.75 25.71 -16.69
CA GLN A 123 26.81 25.95 -15.25
C GLN A 123 25.48 25.62 -14.58
N TYR A 124 24.35 26.03 -15.17
CA TYR A 124 23.01 25.75 -14.64
C TYR A 124 22.70 24.25 -14.60
N ILE A 125 23.16 23.48 -15.61
CA ILE A 125 23.06 22.01 -15.58
C ILE A 125 23.75 21.47 -14.32
N GLN A 126 24.97 21.92 -14.04
CA GLN A 126 25.78 21.45 -12.92
C GLN A 126 25.19 21.83 -11.55
N SER A 127 24.73 23.08 -11.38
CA SER A 127 24.29 23.60 -10.08
C SER A 127 22.84 23.28 -9.73
N ASP A 128 21.93 23.25 -10.71
CA ASP A 128 20.48 23.27 -10.45
C ASP A 128 19.78 21.97 -10.89
N ILE A 129 20.18 21.37 -12.01
CA ILE A 129 19.47 20.19 -12.56
C ILE A 129 20.12 18.87 -12.11
N LEU A 130 21.45 18.78 -12.18
CA LEU A 130 22.19 17.54 -11.90
C LEU A 130 22.02 17.01 -10.46
N PRO A 131 21.98 17.86 -9.39
CA PRO A 131 21.74 17.38 -8.03
C PRO A 131 20.41 16.64 -7.87
N ASP A 132 19.40 17.02 -8.66
CA ASP A 132 18.06 16.43 -8.65
C ASP A 132 17.90 15.27 -9.64
N LEU A 133 18.95 14.85 -10.36
CA LEU A 133 18.89 13.75 -11.33
C LEU A 133 18.58 12.40 -10.65
N ARG A 134 19.07 12.16 -9.42
CA ARG A 134 18.89 10.91 -8.66
C ARG A 134 19.20 9.62 -9.47
N ALA A 135 20.10 9.72 -10.44
CA ALA A 135 20.61 8.62 -11.27
C ALA A 135 22.11 8.81 -11.49
N LYS A 136 22.80 7.76 -11.95
CA LYS A 136 24.22 7.88 -12.32
C LYS A 136 24.33 8.87 -13.48
N ALA A 137 25.11 9.93 -13.30
CA ALA A 137 25.34 10.91 -14.33
C ALA A 137 26.09 10.26 -15.52
N PRO A 138 25.68 10.56 -16.76
CA PRO A 138 26.44 10.29 -17.96
C PRO A 138 27.88 10.77 -17.84
N GLN A 139 28.80 10.04 -18.47
CA GLN A 139 30.21 10.40 -18.46
C GLN A 139 30.46 11.79 -19.07
N ASP A 140 29.68 12.18 -20.09
CA ASP A 140 29.81 13.50 -20.74
C ASP A 140 29.55 14.68 -19.79
N PHE A 141 28.85 14.47 -18.66
CA PHE A 141 28.61 15.51 -17.67
C PHE A 141 29.83 15.80 -16.78
N GLU A 142 30.86 14.94 -16.78
CA GLU A 142 32.18 15.26 -16.20
C GLU A 142 32.86 16.42 -16.95
N LEU A 143 32.43 16.71 -18.20
CA LEU A 143 32.97 17.80 -19.01
C LEU A 143 32.32 19.16 -18.73
N LEU A 144 31.29 19.24 -17.88
CA LEU A 144 30.57 20.51 -17.64
C LEU A 144 31.50 21.61 -17.15
N GLU A 145 32.28 21.37 -16.09
CA GLU A 145 33.20 22.37 -15.52
C GLU A 145 34.35 22.74 -16.47
N PRO A 146 35.05 21.79 -17.12
CA PRO A 146 36.00 22.11 -18.17
C PRO A 146 35.36 22.97 -19.27
N LEU A 147 34.20 22.59 -19.81
CA LEU A 147 33.58 23.31 -20.92
C LEU A 147 33.08 24.70 -20.51
N VAL A 148 32.64 24.90 -19.26
CA VAL A 148 32.39 26.25 -18.73
C VAL A 148 33.68 27.07 -18.79
N SER A 149 34.81 26.52 -18.36
CA SER A 149 36.12 27.20 -18.42
C SER A 149 36.52 27.55 -19.86
N LEU A 150 36.28 26.63 -20.81
CA LEU A 150 36.55 26.84 -22.24
C LEU A 150 35.71 27.97 -22.85
N MET A 151 34.39 27.93 -22.62
CA MET A 151 33.48 28.98 -23.11
C MET A 151 33.83 30.33 -22.48
N MET A 152 34.18 30.36 -21.19
CA MET A 152 34.60 31.58 -20.51
C MET A 152 35.95 32.09 -21.02
N ALA A 153 36.89 31.22 -21.40
CA ALA A 153 38.15 31.61 -22.03
C ALA A 153 37.89 32.31 -23.38
N GLN A 154 37.04 31.73 -24.23
CA GLN A 154 36.66 32.30 -25.52
C GLN A 154 35.88 33.61 -25.39
N ALA A 155 35.02 33.75 -24.37
CA ALA A 155 34.36 35.02 -24.06
C ALA A 155 35.36 36.11 -23.66
N HIS A 156 36.33 35.78 -22.81
CA HIS A 156 37.40 36.72 -22.43
C HIS A 156 38.33 37.04 -23.61
N GLU A 157 38.59 36.08 -24.50
CA GLU A 157 39.33 36.29 -25.74
C GLU A 157 38.63 37.34 -26.62
N CYS A 158 37.30 37.30 -26.74
CA CYS A 158 36.53 38.32 -27.45
C CYS A 158 36.70 39.72 -26.82
N ILE A 159 36.65 39.83 -25.48
CA ILE A 159 36.88 41.10 -24.78
C ILE A 159 38.31 41.61 -25.00
N TRP A 160 39.30 40.72 -24.95
CA TRP A 160 40.68 41.07 -25.25
C TRP A 160 40.82 41.56 -26.70
N GLN A 161 40.25 40.84 -27.67
CA GLN A 161 40.30 41.22 -29.07
C GLN A 161 39.68 42.60 -29.29
N LYS A 162 38.53 42.86 -28.67
CA LYS A 162 37.88 44.18 -28.68
C LYS A 162 38.81 45.26 -28.09
N ALA A 163 39.46 44.99 -26.96
CA ALA A 163 40.40 45.93 -26.33
C ALA A 163 41.61 46.25 -27.23
N VAL A 164 42.09 45.27 -28.00
CA VAL A 164 43.16 45.48 -29.00
C VAL A 164 42.66 46.34 -30.16
N MET A 165 41.46 46.07 -30.68
CA MET A 165 40.84 46.86 -31.77
C MET A 165 40.57 48.31 -31.36
N GLU A 166 40.23 48.54 -30.09
CA GLU A 166 40.02 49.87 -29.52
C GLU A 166 41.33 50.57 -29.08
N HIS A 167 42.49 49.97 -29.38
CA HIS A 167 43.81 50.49 -29.05
C HIS A 167 43.97 50.86 -27.56
N MET A 168 43.44 50.01 -26.68
CA MET A 168 43.60 50.20 -25.24
C MET A 168 45.07 50.13 -24.81
N LYS A 169 45.40 50.76 -23.68
CA LYS A 169 46.77 50.77 -23.12
C LYS A 169 47.31 49.35 -22.95
N HIS A 170 48.59 49.15 -23.27
CA HIS A 170 49.30 47.87 -23.17
C HIS A 170 49.10 47.15 -21.82
N GLY A 171 49.15 47.90 -20.71
CA GLY A 171 48.92 47.34 -19.37
C GLY A 171 47.51 46.77 -19.18
N THR A 172 46.48 47.29 -19.85
CA THR A 172 45.12 46.72 -19.80
C THR A 172 45.00 45.49 -20.67
N VAL A 173 45.53 45.54 -21.91
CA VAL A 173 45.57 44.40 -22.83
C VAL A 173 46.30 43.21 -22.20
N ALA A 174 47.40 43.45 -21.48
CA ALA A 174 48.13 42.41 -20.76
C ALA A 174 47.32 41.74 -19.64
N ARG A 175 46.57 42.53 -18.86
CA ARG A 175 45.73 42.00 -17.76
C ARG A 175 44.54 41.17 -18.26
N LEU A 176 44.04 41.48 -19.46
CA LEU A 176 43.02 40.69 -20.13
C LEU A 176 43.62 39.40 -20.70
N ALA A 177 44.76 39.48 -21.39
CA ALA A 177 45.44 38.32 -21.98
C ALA A 177 45.82 37.26 -20.95
N VAL A 178 46.39 37.67 -19.80
CA VAL A 178 46.77 36.69 -18.74
C VAL A 178 45.56 35.95 -18.17
N LYS A 179 44.39 36.63 -18.07
CA LYS A 179 43.15 35.99 -17.62
C LYS A 179 42.63 34.98 -18.63
N VAL A 180 42.79 35.25 -19.93
CA VAL A 180 42.45 34.30 -21.00
C VAL A 180 43.35 33.05 -20.90
N ALA A 181 44.66 33.24 -20.70
CA ALA A 181 45.59 32.14 -20.49
C ALA A 181 45.21 31.28 -19.27
N ASP A 182 44.96 31.90 -18.11
CA ASP A 182 44.57 31.18 -16.88
C ASP A 182 43.29 30.32 -17.09
N LEU A 183 42.32 30.80 -17.89
CA LEU A 183 41.07 30.06 -18.16
C LEU A 183 41.28 28.87 -19.12
N TYR A 184 42.17 29.01 -20.11
CA TYR A 184 42.56 27.89 -20.96
C TYR A 184 43.36 26.84 -20.19
N GLU A 185 44.24 27.25 -19.28
CA GLU A 185 44.93 26.34 -18.35
C GLU A 185 43.95 25.62 -17.40
N ALA A 186 42.93 26.33 -16.92
CA ALA A 186 41.87 25.72 -16.10
C ALA A 186 41.10 24.62 -16.87
N PHE A 187 40.80 24.83 -18.16
CA PHE A 187 40.23 23.78 -19.01
C PHE A 187 41.14 22.54 -19.09
N LEU A 188 42.44 22.73 -19.36
CA LEU A 188 43.40 21.63 -19.49
C LEU A 188 43.64 20.88 -18.18
N SER A 189 43.57 21.58 -17.05
CA SER A 189 43.78 20.99 -15.72
C SER A 189 42.61 20.13 -15.27
N ASN A 190 41.39 20.50 -15.68
CA ASN A 190 40.16 19.85 -15.25
C ASN A 190 39.68 18.75 -16.23
N ILE A 191 40.35 18.57 -17.37
CA ILE A 191 39.93 17.60 -18.39
C ILE A 191 40.68 16.27 -18.28
N HIS A 192 39.94 15.17 -18.35
CA HIS A 192 40.53 13.84 -18.50
C HIS A 192 40.91 13.59 -19.97
N LYS A 193 42.19 13.30 -20.22
CA LYS A 193 42.81 13.22 -21.57
C LYS A 193 42.09 12.31 -22.59
N ASN A 194 41.25 11.37 -22.16
CA ASN A 194 40.56 10.42 -23.04
C ASN A 194 39.09 10.80 -23.36
N MET A 195 38.62 11.97 -22.92
CA MET A 195 37.21 12.35 -23.03
C MET A 195 36.90 13.32 -24.19
N ILE A 196 37.91 14.02 -24.69
CA ILE A 196 37.81 14.93 -25.83
C ILE A 196 38.80 14.55 -26.94
N PRO A 197 38.58 15.01 -28.19
CA PRO A 197 39.56 14.86 -29.26
C PRO A 197 40.90 15.53 -28.93
N ASP A 198 42.01 14.89 -29.28
CA ASP A 198 43.37 15.40 -29.02
C ASP A 198 43.61 16.80 -29.62
N ASP A 199 42.99 17.10 -30.78
CA ASP A 199 43.09 18.40 -31.44
C ASP A 199 42.59 19.56 -30.57
N TRP A 200 41.59 19.33 -29.72
CA TRP A 200 41.09 20.35 -28.78
C TRP A 200 42.12 20.64 -27.70
N SER A 201 42.76 19.59 -27.15
CA SER A 201 43.83 19.74 -26.16
C SER A 201 45.01 20.52 -26.73
N HIS A 202 45.47 20.17 -27.94
CA HIS A 202 46.56 20.87 -28.62
C HIS A 202 46.20 22.34 -28.94
N ASN A 203 44.97 22.60 -29.38
CA ASN A 203 44.52 23.96 -29.69
C ASN A 203 44.49 24.83 -28.44
N VAL A 204 43.94 24.31 -27.34
CA VAL A 204 43.83 25.04 -26.08
C VAL A 204 45.20 25.25 -25.44
N GLU A 205 46.10 24.26 -25.48
CA GLU A 205 47.48 24.41 -25.01
C GLU A 205 48.24 25.48 -25.79
N ALA A 206 48.09 25.51 -27.13
CA ALA A 206 48.67 26.56 -27.95
C ALA A 206 48.09 27.94 -27.61
N LYS A 207 46.77 28.05 -27.40
CA LYS A 207 46.12 29.31 -27.01
C LYS A 207 46.52 29.77 -25.60
N ALA A 208 46.62 28.87 -24.62
CA ALA A 208 47.10 29.22 -23.28
C ALA A 208 48.50 29.85 -23.33
N ASN A 209 49.43 29.17 -23.99
CA ASN A 209 50.80 29.64 -24.16
C ASN A 209 50.89 30.92 -25.00
N TYR A 210 50.07 31.06 -26.04
CA TYR A 210 49.97 32.28 -26.83
C TYR A 210 49.51 33.47 -26.00
N PHE A 211 48.41 33.35 -25.26
CA PHE A 211 47.89 34.44 -24.44
C PHE A 211 48.84 34.79 -23.29
N GLN A 212 49.58 33.82 -22.77
CA GLN A 212 50.66 34.07 -21.82
C GLN A 212 51.80 34.87 -22.46
N ALA A 213 52.21 34.52 -23.68
CA ALA A 213 53.21 35.28 -24.43
C ALA A 213 52.73 36.70 -24.75
N VAL A 214 51.48 36.86 -25.20
CA VAL A 214 50.84 38.17 -25.43
C VAL A 214 50.84 39.00 -24.16
N ALA A 215 50.48 38.43 -23.01
CA ALA A 215 50.45 39.16 -21.74
C ALA A 215 51.82 39.71 -21.37
N GLN A 216 52.87 38.90 -21.50
CA GLN A 216 54.25 39.30 -21.22
C GLN A 216 54.77 40.32 -22.24
N TYR A 217 54.49 40.13 -23.53
CA TYR A 217 54.87 41.06 -24.60
C TYR A 217 54.22 42.43 -24.40
N GLN A 218 52.93 42.48 -24.06
CA GLN A 218 52.24 43.74 -23.79
C GLN A 218 52.76 44.41 -22.51
N LYS A 219 53.15 43.65 -21.49
CA LYS A 219 53.83 44.24 -20.32
C LYS A 219 55.25 44.73 -20.64
N ALA A 220 55.97 44.10 -21.56
CA ALA A 220 57.25 44.63 -22.04
C ALA A 220 57.06 45.98 -22.75
N ASN A 221 56.03 46.11 -23.60
CA ASN A 221 55.67 47.37 -24.25
C ASN A 221 55.24 48.48 -23.25
N GLU A 222 54.66 48.11 -22.12
CA GLU A 222 54.42 49.04 -21.01
C GLU A 222 55.72 49.41 -20.25
N ALA A 223 56.64 48.45 -20.07
CA ALA A 223 57.91 48.67 -19.41
C ALA A 223 58.80 49.65 -20.17
N ILE A 224 58.95 49.48 -21.49
CA ILE A 224 59.68 50.43 -22.35
C ILE A 224 59.05 51.83 -22.32
N SER A 225 57.73 51.92 -22.36
CA SER A 225 57.01 53.20 -22.30
C SER A 225 57.25 53.95 -20.98
N ASN A 226 57.58 53.21 -19.91
CA ASN A 226 57.89 53.73 -18.58
C ASN A 226 59.40 53.84 -18.31
N GLY A 227 60.26 53.59 -19.31
CA GLY A 227 61.72 53.65 -19.17
C GLY A 227 62.33 52.56 -18.28
N ARG A 228 61.69 51.39 -18.16
CA ARG A 228 62.19 50.24 -17.39
C ARG A 228 62.72 49.16 -18.35
N TYR A 229 63.95 49.32 -18.80
CA TYR A 229 64.56 48.53 -19.87
C TYR A 229 64.99 47.13 -19.42
N GLY A 230 65.45 46.97 -18.17
CA GLY A 230 65.74 45.67 -17.58
C GLY A 230 64.48 44.79 -17.49
N GLU A 231 63.37 45.36 -16.99
CA GLU A 231 62.07 44.67 -16.91
C GLU A 231 61.53 44.31 -18.30
N GLU A 232 61.72 45.18 -19.30
CA GLU A 232 61.35 44.91 -20.69
C GLU A 232 62.03 43.63 -21.20
N ILE A 233 63.36 43.53 -21.10
CA ILE A 233 64.12 42.36 -21.58
C ILE A 233 63.66 41.07 -20.87
N ALA A 234 63.51 41.11 -19.55
CA ALA A 234 63.07 39.96 -18.77
C ALA A 234 61.69 39.45 -19.24
N ARG A 235 60.75 40.37 -19.49
CA ARG A 235 59.41 40.02 -19.99
C ARG A 235 59.40 39.56 -21.44
N LEU A 236 60.24 40.13 -22.31
CA LEU A 236 60.40 39.66 -23.70
C LEU A 236 60.96 38.23 -23.76
N ARG A 237 61.94 37.90 -22.90
CA ARG A 237 62.46 36.52 -22.78
C ARG A 237 61.37 35.54 -22.35
N LEU A 238 60.55 35.91 -21.35
CA LEU A 238 59.40 35.09 -20.93
C LEU A 238 58.36 34.93 -22.05
N ALA A 239 58.06 36.02 -22.78
CA ALA A 239 57.17 35.97 -23.92
C ALA A 239 57.68 35.03 -25.00
N LYS A 240 58.99 35.05 -25.29
CA LYS A 240 59.63 34.14 -26.25
C LYS A 240 59.52 32.68 -25.82
N THR A 241 59.78 32.37 -24.55
CA THR A 241 59.64 31.01 -24.02
C THR A 241 58.21 30.50 -24.17
N SER A 242 57.21 31.27 -23.76
CA SER A 242 55.80 30.90 -23.89
C SER A 242 55.36 30.75 -25.34
N ASN A 243 55.76 31.66 -26.24
CA ASN A 243 55.37 31.57 -27.66
C ASN A 243 56.05 30.40 -28.38
N THR A 244 57.29 30.07 -28.00
CA THR A 244 58.00 28.87 -28.50
C THR A 244 57.27 27.60 -28.08
N ALA A 245 56.75 27.54 -26.84
CA ALA A 245 55.92 26.43 -26.39
C ALA A 245 54.61 26.32 -27.21
N ALA A 246 53.98 27.44 -27.56
CA ALA A 246 52.78 27.45 -28.42
C ALA A 246 53.05 26.94 -29.84
N LEU A 247 54.29 27.08 -30.35
CA LEU A 247 54.69 26.66 -31.71
C LEU A 247 55.04 25.17 -31.84
N THR A 248 54.98 24.39 -30.76
CA THR A 248 55.38 22.96 -30.76
C THR A 248 54.45 22.06 -31.58
N HIS A 249 53.13 22.31 -31.57
CA HIS A 249 52.09 21.46 -32.18
C HIS A 249 51.33 22.17 -33.33
N THR A 250 52.02 22.93 -34.17
CA THR A 250 51.41 23.76 -35.24
C THR A 250 50.61 22.99 -36.30
N LYS A 251 50.89 21.70 -36.53
CA LYS A 251 50.20 20.88 -37.53
C LYS A 251 48.72 20.65 -37.23
N ALA A 252 48.32 20.73 -35.96
CA ALA A 252 46.94 20.54 -35.50
C ALA A 252 46.16 21.87 -35.40
N LEU A 253 46.79 23.00 -35.72
CA LEU A 253 46.21 24.34 -35.58
C LEU A 253 45.71 24.88 -36.92
N HIS A 254 44.73 25.79 -36.86
CA HIS A 254 44.25 26.48 -38.04
C HIS A 254 45.35 27.40 -38.63
N PRO A 255 45.56 27.44 -39.96
CA PRO A 255 46.65 28.20 -40.58
C PRO A 255 46.71 29.68 -40.16
N SER A 256 45.55 30.34 -40.08
CA SER A 256 45.50 31.76 -39.67
C SER A 256 45.98 32.00 -38.24
N PHE A 257 45.82 31.02 -37.35
CA PHE A 257 46.32 31.13 -35.98
C PHE A 257 47.82 30.86 -35.92
N VAL A 258 48.33 29.94 -36.74
CA VAL A 258 49.78 29.73 -36.90
C VAL A 258 50.47 31.00 -37.40
N ASP A 259 49.86 31.70 -38.38
CA ASP A 259 50.37 32.98 -38.85
C ASP A 259 50.43 34.04 -37.74
N GLN A 260 49.44 34.07 -36.84
CA GLN A 260 49.44 34.97 -35.67
C GLN A 260 50.54 34.61 -34.66
N LEU A 261 50.76 33.32 -34.40
CA LEU A 261 51.85 32.85 -33.54
C LEU A 261 53.23 33.24 -34.10
N THR A 262 53.43 33.04 -35.41
CA THR A 262 54.68 33.40 -36.10
C THR A 262 54.88 34.91 -36.16
N ALA A 263 53.83 35.70 -36.40
CA ALA A 263 53.92 37.16 -36.40
C ALA A 263 54.26 37.73 -35.01
N LEU A 264 53.70 37.14 -33.94
CA LEU A 264 54.07 37.48 -32.57
C LEU A 264 55.53 37.10 -32.30
N ASP A 265 55.96 35.92 -32.75
CA ASP A 265 57.35 35.43 -32.57
C ASP A 265 58.38 36.39 -33.19
N GLN A 266 58.13 36.79 -34.44
CA GLN A 266 58.97 37.75 -35.16
C GLN A 266 59.00 39.12 -34.49
N SER A 267 57.87 39.56 -33.93
CA SER A 267 57.78 40.82 -33.20
C SER A 267 58.57 40.76 -31.88
N ILE A 268 58.44 39.66 -31.13
CA ILE A 268 59.21 39.41 -29.91
C ILE A 268 60.71 39.39 -30.21
N ASP A 269 61.15 38.65 -31.24
CA ASP A 269 62.58 38.55 -31.59
C ASP A 269 63.17 39.90 -32.00
N ARG A 270 62.46 40.65 -32.86
CA ARG A 270 62.88 41.99 -33.28
C ARG A 270 63.05 42.92 -32.08
N ASP A 271 62.05 42.94 -31.20
CA ASP A 271 62.03 43.86 -30.05
C ASP A 271 63.02 43.42 -28.98
N LEU A 272 63.26 42.11 -28.80
CA LEU A 272 64.26 41.56 -27.89
C LEU A 272 65.69 41.89 -28.33
N ILE A 273 66.02 41.68 -29.61
CA ILE A 273 67.34 42.02 -30.18
C ILE A 273 67.61 43.52 -29.99
N ARG A 274 66.61 44.36 -30.23
CA ARG A 274 66.69 45.81 -30.01
C ARG A 274 66.89 46.12 -28.53
N ALA A 275 66.07 45.55 -27.64
CA ALA A 275 66.12 45.81 -26.20
C ALA A 275 67.47 45.43 -25.60
N GLU A 276 67.98 44.24 -25.93
CA GLU A 276 69.29 43.76 -25.44
C GLU A 276 70.42 44.65 -25.95
N LYS A 277 70.44 44.97 -27.25
CA LYS A 277 71.46 45.85 -27.82
C LYS A 277 71.44 47.26 -27.20
N ASP A 278 70.27 47.85 -27.02
CA ASP A 278 70.17 49.20 -26.45
C ASP A 278 70.54 49.19 -24.95
N ASN A 279 70.17 48.14 -24.22
CA ASN A 279 70.53 48.01 -22.81
C ASN A 279 72.04 47.75 -22.63
N ASP A 280 72.65 46.93 -23.48
CA ASP A 280 74.09 46.62 -23.45
C ASP A 280 74.98 47.80 -23.89
N LEU A 281 74.43 48.81 -24.58
CA LEU A 281 75.20 49.95 -25.11
C LEU A 281 74.84 51.30 -24.45
N VAL A 282 73.61 51.48 -23.98
CA VAL A 282 73.08 52.78 -23.55
C VAL A 282 72.60 52.75 -22.10
N TYR A 283 71.67 51.86 -21.75
CA TYR A 283 70.96 51.94 -20.47
C TYR A 283 71.67 51.20 -19.32
N MET A 284 72.29 50.06 -19.61
CA MET A 284 73.04 49.24 -18.66
C MET A 284 72.22 48.85 -17.41
N GLU A 285 70.91 48.67 -17.54
CA GLU A 285 70.07 48.23 -16.44
C GLU A 285 70.25 46.72 -16.19
N THR A 286 70.31 46.33 -14.91
CA THR A 286 70.31 44.91 -14.54
C THR A 286 68.98 44.27 -14.93
N VAL A 287 69.04 43.21 -15.73
CA VAL A 287 67.86 42.41 -16.07
C VAL A 287 67.40 41.66 -14.82
N PRO A 288 66.18 41.91 -14.31
CA PRO A 288 65.65 41.22 -13.14
C PRO A 288 65.32 39.75 -13.48
N GLU A 289 65.45 38.88 -12.49
CA GLU A 289 65.04 37.49 -12.62
C GLU A 289 63.50 37.38 -12.71
N PRO A 290 62.93 36.35 -13.35
CA PRO A 290 61.47 36.19 -13.48
C PRO A 290 60.71 36.24 -12.15
N SER A 291 61.33 35.78 -11.05
CA SER A 291 60.75 35.80 -9.70
C SER A 291 60.68 37.19 -9.06
N GLN A 292 61.48 38.14 -9.57
CA GLN A 292 61.53 39.52 -9.09
C GLN A 292 60.54 40.44 -9.84
N LEU A 293 59.95 39.95 -10.93
CA LEU A 293 58.95 40.69 -11.70
C LEU A 293 57.61 40.77 -10.97
N ALA A 294 56.99 41.95 -11.01
CA ALA A 294 55.64 42.10 -10.49
C ALA A 294 54.65 41.23 -11.29
N PRO A 295 53.76 40.47 -10.61
CA PRO A 295 52.79 39.62 -11.28
C PRO A 295 51.79 40.47 -12.06
N ILE A 296 51.39 39.99 -13.24
CA ILE A 296 50.37 40.64 -14.06
C ILE A 296 49.02 40.46 -13.35
N LEU A 297 48.35 41.55 -12.99
CA LEU A 297 47.02 41.48 -12.38
C LEU A 297 46.01 40.90 -13.38
N ARG A 298 45.10 40.04 -12.92
CA ARG A 298 44.06 39.46 -13.78
C ARG A 298 42.89 40.42 -13.87
N SER A 299 42.33 40.58 -15.06
CA SER A 299 41.14 41.39 -15.29
C SER A 299 39.99 40.49 -15.73
N ASP A 300 39.14 40.11 -14.77
CA ASP A 300 37.94 39.29 -15.01
C ASP A 300 36.77 40.20 -15.39
N MET A 301 36.35 40.16 -16.66
CA MET A 301 35.41 41.12 -17.25
C MET A 301 34.07 40.51 -17.62
N VAL A 302 33.98 39.19 -17.68
CA VAL A 302 32.76 38.48 -18.11
C VAL A 302 32.46 37.33 -17.18
N LYS A 303 31.17 37.06 -17.00
CA LYS A 303 30.67 35.96 -16.17
C LYS A 303 29.72 35.08 -16.99
N PRO A 304 29.56 33.80 -16.61
CA PRO A 304 28.50 32.96 -17.16
C PRO A 304 27.15 33.68 -17.02
N THR A 305 26.34 33.67 -18.08
CA THR A 305 25.04 34.34 -18.12
C THR A 305 23.98 33.31 -18.41
N VAL A 306 23.09 33.06 -17.45
CA VAL A 306 21.99 32.12 -17.65
C VAL A 306 20.94 32.78 -18.56
N PRO A 307 20.59 32.18 -19.71
CA PRO A 307 19.61 32.77 -20.61
C PRO A 307 18.23 32.96 -19.96
N ASN A 308 17.51 34.01 -20.38
CA ASN A 308 16.22 34.36 -19.80
C ASN A 308 15.19 33.22 -19.89
N PHE A 309 15.22 32.40 -20.94
CA PHE A 309 14.29 31.30 -21.08
C PHE A 309 14.46 30.21 -20.03
N VAL A 310 15.64 30.08 -19.42
CA VAL A 310 15.91 29.10 -18.35
C VAL A 310 15.35 29.60 -17.01
N THR A 311 15.51 30.90 -16.74
CA THR A 311 15.09 31.52 -15.47
C THR A 311 13.63 31.94 -15.46
N HIS A 312 13.02 32.18 -16.63
CA HIS A 312 11.64 32.66 -16.75
C HIS A 312 10.72 31.57 -17.30
N PRO A 313 9.82 31.01 -16.46
CA PRO A 313 8.94 29.91 -16.83
C PRO A 313 8.00 30.23 -18.00
N ASN A 314 7.68 31.50 -18.24
CA ASN A 314 6.70 31.91 -19.25
C ASN A 314 7.36 32.55 -20.46
N TYR A 315 8.64 32.23 -20.73
CA TYR A 315 9.40 32.87 -21.81
C TYR A 315 8.72 32.74 -23.18
N TRP A 316 7.99 31.66 -23.44
CA TRP A 316 7.22 31.50 -24.67
C TRP A 316 6.10 32.54 -24.86
N LEU A 317 5.59 33.15 -23.78
CA LEU A 317 4.58 34.22 -23.88
C LEU A 317 5.15 35.52 -24.45
N VAL A 318 6.44 35.79 -24.23
CA VAL A 318 7.10 37.00 -24.74
C VAL A 318 7.66 36.84 -26.16
N LEU A 319 7.61 35.62 -26.72
CA LEU A 319 7.98 35.37 -28.10
C LEU A 319 6.90 35.90 -29.07
N ALA A 320 7.36 36.32 -30.26
CA ALA A 320 6.48 36.76 -31.34
C ALA A 320 5.55 35.61 -31.78
N ASP A 321 4.29 35.93 -32.10
CA ASP A 321 3.32 34.93 -32.54
C ASP A 321 3.70 34.30 -33.87
N ARG A 322 3.55 32.97 -33.95
CA ARG A 322 3.80 32.18 -35.15
C ARG A 322 2.54 31.39 -35.54
N PRO A 323 1.52 32.05 -36.12
CA PRO A 323 0.21 31.43 -36.36
C PRO A 323 0.24 30.28 -37.37
N ASN A 324 1.30 30.17 -38.18
CA ASN A 324 1.47 29.12 -39.18
C ASN A 324 2.35 27.95 -38.70
N ASP A 325 2.83 28.01 -37.46
CA ASP A 325 3.69 26.98 -36.86
C ASP A 325 2.86 26.16 -35.87
N PRO A 326 2.49 24.91 -36.20
CA PRO A 326 1.67 24.07 -35.33
C PRO A 326 2.40 23.64 -34.05
N LEU A 327 3.75 23.73 -34.01
CA LEU A 327 4.56 23.39 -32.83
C LEU A 327 4.70 24.59 -31.88
N PHE A 328 4.37 25.80 -32.34
CA PHE A 328 4.41 27.00 -31.52
C PHE A 328 3.14 27.12 -30.67
N ILE A 329 3.27 26.75 -29.39
CA ILE A 329 2.20 26.86 -28.39
C ILE A 329 2.49 27.93 -27.34
N LYS A 330 1.47 28.74 -27.03
CA LYS A 330 1.47 29.72 -25.93
C LYS A 330 0.74 29.21 -24.69
N ARG A 331 0.84 27.92 -24.41
CA ARG A 331 0.30 27.28 -23.21
C ARG A 331 1.25 26.18 -22.73
N PRO A 332 1.20 25.81 -21.44
CA PRO A 332 1.84 24.59 -20.99
C PRO A 332 1.07 23.34 -21.46
N LEU A 333 1.79 22.27 -21.77
CA LEU A 333 1.22 20.94 -22.00
C LEU A 333 0.72 20.35 -20.68
N PHE A 334 -0.39 19.61 -20.68
CA PHE A 334 -0.99 19.01 -19.48
C PHE A 334 -1.40 20.05 -18.42
N ASP A 335 -1.85 21.22 -18.85
CA ASP A 335 -2.26 22.33 -17.97
C ASP A 335 -3.38 21.96 -16.98
N LYS A 336 -4.30 21.10 -17.41
CA LYS A 336 -5.42 20.58 -16.61
C LYS A 336 -5.04 19.48 -15.62
N LEU A 337 -3.87 18.86 -15.79
CA LEU A 337 -3.45 17.77 -14.93
C LEU A 337 -3.01 18.29 -13.56
N VAL A 338 -3.47 17.68 -12.48
CA VAL A 338 -3.08 18.07 -11.12
C VAL A 338 -1.57 17.85 -10.89
N PRO A 339 -0.85 18.77 -10.20
CA PRO A 339 0.59 18.58 -9.95
C PRO A 339 0.88 17.30 -9.18
N PHE A 340 1.99 16.63 -9.50
CA PHE A 340 2.35 15.36 -8.87
C PHE A 340 2.55 15.49 -7.35
N ALA A 341 3.13 16.59 -6.89
CA ALA A 341 3.31 16.88 -5.47
C ALA A 341 1.98 16.95 -4.70
N VAL A 342 0.89 17.40 -5.35
CA VAL A 342 -0.44 17.43 -4.74
C VAL A 342 -0.99 16.01 -4.60
N HIS A 343 -0.81 15.15 -5.60
CA HIS A 343 -1.19 13.73 -5.48
C HIS A 343 -0.42 13.01 -4.37
N GLN A 344 0.88 13.29 -4.24
CA GLN A 344 1.68 12.77 -3.13
C GLN A 344 1.16 13.28 -1.79
N ALA A 345 0.86 14.58 -1.69
CA ALA A 345 0.29 15.17 -0.48
C ALA A 345 -1.06 14.54 -0.11
N ILE A 346 -1.95 14.29 -1.07
CA ILE A 346 -3.23 13.59 -0.85
C ILE A 346 -2.98 12.17 -0.30
N SER A 347 -2.06 11.41 -0.91
CA SER A 347 -1.73 10.06 -0.45
C SER A 347 -1.17 10.07 0.98
N VAL A 348 -0.23 10.96 1.28
CA VAL A 348 0.39 11.10 2.60
C VAL A 348 -0.65 11.50 3.65
N PHE A 349 -1.57 12.40 3.29
CA PHE A 349 -2.67 12.77 4.18
C PHE A 349 -3.62 11.61 4.44
N ALA A 350 -4.02 10.88 3.39
CA ALA A 350 -4.87 9.71 3.51
C ALA A 350 -4.24 8.65 4.43
N ASP A 351 -2.94 8.36 4.26
CA ASP A 351 -2.22 7.43 5.12
C ASP A 351 -2.19 7.89 6.59
N LYS A 352 -1.95 9.18 6.86
CA LYS A 352 -1.98 9.74 8.22
C LYS A 352 -3.37 9.69 8.84
N LYS A 353 -4.41 10.05 8.07
CA LYS A 353 -5.81 10.00 8.48
C LYS A 353 -6.20 8.55 8.83
N ASP A 354 -5.90 7.62 7.93
CA ASP A 354 -6.18 6.20 8.11
C ASP A 354 -5.48 5.63 9.34
N TYR A 355 -4.23 6.03 9.58
CA TYR A 355 -3.49 5.62 10.76
C TYR A 355 -4.20 6.09 12.05
N ILE A 356 -4.53 7.37 12.16
CA ILE A 356 -5.21 7.92 13.35
C ILE A 356 -6.57 7.22 13.57
N VAL A 357 -7.36 7.05 12.51
CA VAL A 357 -8.69 6.44 12.62
C VAL A 357 -8.59 4.96 12.98
N LYS A 358 -7.77 4.17 12.27
CA LYS A 358 -7.71 2.71 12.44
C LYS A 358 -6.92 2.31 13.69
N VAL A 359 -5.81 2.97 13.97
CA VAL A 359 -4.90 2.60 15.06
C VAL A 359 -5.28 3.35 16.33
N ASP A 360 -5.22 4.68 16.30
CA ASP A 360 -5.32 5.49 17.52
C ASP A 360 -6.74 5.55 18.09
N ILE A 361 -7.77 5.49 17.23
CA ILE A 361 -9.18 5.56 17.63
C ILE A 361 -9.77 4.14 17.72
N VAL A 362 -9.90 3.44 16.59
CA VAL A 362 -10.54 2.12 16.53
C VAL A 362 -9.73 1.09 17.32
N GLY A 363 -8.41 1.03 17.09
CA GLY A 363 -7.54 0.09 17.80
C GLY A 363 -7.56 0.30 19.31
N LYS A 364 -7.51 1.56 19.78
CA LYS A 364 -7.59 1.85 21.22
C LYS A 364 -8.95 1.49 21.82
N ASN A 365 -10.04 1.71 21.10
CA ASN A 365 -11.38 1.33 21.55
C ASN A 365 -11.52 -0.20 21.66
N GLN A 366 -10.97 -0.94 20.70
CA GLN A 366 -10.93 -2.41 20.72
C GLN A 366 -10.11 -2.95 21.90
N GLU A 367 -8.94 -2.36 22.19
CA GLU A 367 -8.11 -2.71 23.35
C GLU A 367 -8.89 -2.54 24.66
N LEU A 368 -9.51 -1.38 24.87
CA LEU A 368 -10.30 -1.10 26.06
C LEU A 368 -11.51 -2.05 26.19
N ASN A 369 -12.19 -2.37 25.09
CA ASN A 369 -13.30 -3.32 25.13
C ASN A 369 -12.81 -4.75 25.42
N ALA A 370 -11.65 -5.15 24.90
CA ALA A 370 -11.05 -6.44 25.18
C ALA A 370 -10.63 -6.58 26.65
N ASP A 371 -10.05 -5.54 27.25
CA ASP A 371 -9.69 -5.54 28.67
C ASP A 371 -10.93 -5.59 29.58
N GLN A 372 -11.98 -4.83 29.23
CA GLN A 372 -13.26 -4.92 29.93
C GLN A 372 -13.82 -6.35 29.85
N GLN A 373 -13.91 -6.93 28.65
CA GLN A 373 -14.45 -8.28 28.48
C GLN A 373 -13.62 -9.32 29.23
N ARG A 374 -12.28 -9.24 29.16
CA ARG A 374 -11.38 -10.15 29.87
C ARG A 374 -11.63 -10.13 31.38
N CYS A 375 -11.73 -8.93 31.97
CA CYS A 375 -12.01 -8.79 33.39
C CYS A 375 -13.37 -9.38 33.78
N LEU A 376 -14.41 -9.11 32.99
CA LEU A 376 -15.75 -9.65 33.26
C LEU A 376 -15.81 -11.18 33.14
N ASP A 377 -15.10 -11.75 32.16
CA ASP A 377 -14.99 -13.20 31.97
C ASP A 377 -14.22 -13.86 33.12
N GLU A 378 -13.12 -13.27 33.58
CA GLU A 378 -12.33 -13.74 34.72
C GLU A 378 -13.15 -13.77 36.03
N LEU A 379 -14.05 -12.79 36.20
CA LEU A 379 -14.96 -12.70 37.34
C LEU A 379 -16.29 -13.48 37.14
N ASN A 380 -16.51 -14.05 35.94
CA ASN A 380 -17.75 -14.72 35.55
C ASN A 380 -19.01 -13.84 35.72
N ILE A 381 -18.89 -12.53 35.45
CA ILE A 381 -19.99 -11.56 35.48
C ILE A 381 -20.66 -11.55 34.10
N PRO A 382 -22.00 -11.56 33.99
CA PRO A 382 -23.00 -11.32 35.04
C PRO A 382 -23.44 -12.56 35.83
N TYR A 383 -23.07 -13.77 35.40
CA TYR A 383 -23.56 -15.03 35.97
C TYR A 383 -23.35 -15.13 37.49
N ALA A 384 -22.15 -14.79 37.98
CA ALA A 384 -21.81 -14.84 39.39
C ALA A 384 -22.71 -13.94 40.27
N LEU A 385 -23.12 -12.78 39.74
CA LEU A 385 -24.03 -11.87 40.43
C LEU A 385 -25.45 -12.41 40.41
N ASP A 386 -25.90 -12.87 39.24
CA ASP A 386 -27.27 -13.32 39.05
C ASP A 386 -27.62 -14.58 39.85
N VAL A 387 -26.65 -15.46 40.09
CA VAL A 387 -26.83 -16.64 40.95
C VAL A 387 -27.24 -16.24 42.38
N ILE A 388 -26.83 -15.08 42.89
CA ILE A 388 -27.05 -14.68 44.29
C ILE A 388 -28.49 -14.19 44.51
N ASP A 389 -29.02 -13.30 43.67
CA ASP A 389 -30.30 -12.60 43.93
C ASP A 389 -31.32 -12.64 42.78
N THR A 390 -30.90 -12.98 41.55
CA THR A 390 -31.76 -13.06 40.37
C THR A 390 -31.70 -14.47 39.75
N LEU A 391 -32.01 -14.60 38.46
CA LEU A 391 -31.89 -15.84 37.71
C LEU A 391 -30.90 -15.57 36.58
N PRO A 392 -29.88 -16.43 36.40
CA PRO A 392 -28.99 -16.31 35.25
C PRO A 392 -29.76 -16.35 33.93
N ALA A 393 -29.40 -15.49 32.98
CA ALA A 393 -30.07 -15.40 31.68
C ALA A 393 -30.13 -16.76 30.95
N GLN A 394 -29.05 -17.54 31.00
CA GLN A 394 -29.00 -18.88 30.41
C GLN A 394 -30.07 -19.83 30.96
N LEU A 395 -30.38 -19.75 32.26
CA LEU A 395 -31.43 -20.57 32.87
C LEU A 395 -32.83 -20.11 32.44
N ILE A 396 -33.01 -18.81 32.21
CA ILE A 396 -34.26 -18.26 31.68
C ILE A 396 -34.49 -18.82 30.26
N ASP A 397 -33.48 -18.75 29.40
CA ASP A 397 -33.53 -19.29 28.04
C ASP A 397 -33.84 -20.80 28.05
N HIS A 398 -33.18 -21.57 28.92
CA HIS A 398 -33.45 -23.00 29.09
C HIS A 398 -34.90 -23.27 29.52
N ALA A 399 -35.46 -22.45 30.42
CA ALA A 399 -36.84 -22.60 30.87
C ALA A 399 -37.84 -22.25 29.76
N GLU A 400 -37.59 -21.19 29.00
CA GLU A 400 -38.42 -20.79 27.85
C GLU A 400 -38.42 -21.87 26.76
N GLU A 401 -37.28 -22.47 26.47
CA GLU A 401 -37.17 -23.56 25.50
C GLU A 401 -37.96 -24.80 25.97
N VAL A 402 -37.81 -25.21 27.23
CA VAL A 402 -38.56 -26.34 27.81
C VAL A 402 -40.06 -26.09 27.74
N GLN A 403 -40.52 -24.87 28.02
CA GLN A 403 -41.92 -24.47 27.90
C GLN A 403 -42.42 -24.53 26.46
N HIS A 404 -41.64 -24.00 25.51
CA HIS A 404 -41.96 -24.06 24.08
C HIS A 404 -42.07 -25.51 23.58
N GLU A 405 -41.25 -26.40 24.13
CA GLU A 405 -41.24 -27.83 23.82
C GLU A 405 -42.37 -28.65 24.51
N GLY A 406 -43.30 -27.99 25.22
CA GLY A 406 -44.46 -28.61 25.87
C GLY A 406 -44.19 -29.15 27.28
N GLY A 407 -43.03 -28.80 27.85
CA GLY A 407 -42.64 -29.11 29.23
C GLY A 407 -42.62 -30.60 29.57
N ILE A 408 -42.75 -30.90 30.86
CA ILE A 408 -42.78 -32.29 31.36
C ILE A 408 -43.98 -33.09 30.85
N GLN A 409 -45.12 -32.43 30.55
CA GLN A 409 -46.33 -33.13 30.09
C GLN A 409 -46.11 -33.77 28.72
N SER A 410 -45.43 -33.06 27.81
CA SER A 410 -45.04 -33.58 26.49
C SER A 410 -44.23 -34.88 26.61
N LEU A 411 -43.31 -34.98 27.57
CA LEU A 411 -42.56 -36.21 27.82
C LEU A 411 -43.44 -37.37 28.29
N HIS A 412 -44.40 -37.11 29.19
CA HIS A 412 -45.35 -38.13 29.63
C HIS A 412 -46.27 -38.60 28.50
N ASP A 413 -46.73 -37.69 27.65
CA ASP A 413 -47.58 -38.03 26.50
C ASP A 413 -46.82 -38.88 25.47
N MET A 414 -45.55 -38.56 25.21
CA MET A 414 -44.68 -39.37 24.35
C MET A 414 -44.42 -40.76 24.93
N LEU A 415 -44.16 -40.88 26.23
CA LEU A 415 -44.03 -42.17 26.91
C LEU A 415 -45.31 -43.02 26.81
N TYR A 416 -46.47 -42.40 27.05
CA TYR A 416 -47.77 -43.08 26.94
C TYR A 416 -48.01 -43.57 25.50
N LYS A 417 -47.66 -42.76 24.51
CA LYS A 417 -47.72 -43.14 23.09
C LYS A 417 -46.82 -44.34 22.79
N ILE A 418 -45.57 -44.34 23.25
CA ILE A 418 -44.64 -45.47 23.08
C ILE A 418 -45.22 -46.74 23.72
N GLN A 419 -45.73 -46.66 24.95
CA GLN A 419 -46.34 -47.80 25.64
C GLN A 419 -47.52 -48.39 24.85
N ASN A 420 -48.41 -47.54 24.33
CA ASN A 420 -49.52 -47.99 23.51
C ASN A 420 -49.06 -48.64 22.20
N MET A 421 -48.06 -48.08 21.53
CA MET A 421 -47.51 -48.66 20.29
C MET A 421 -46.79 -49.98 20.55
N SER A 422 -46.07 -50.10 21.67
CA SER A 422 -45.44 -51.34 22.11
C SER A 422 -46.48 -52.43 22.37
N ASN A 423 -47.55 -52.13 23.12
CA ASN A 423 -48.64 -53.08 23.38
C ASN A 423 -49.36 -53.50 22.10
N LYS A 424 -49.59 -52.55 21.17
CA LYS A 424 -50.16 -52.86 19.86
C LYS A 424 -49.26 -53.80 19.06
N THR A 425 -47.95 -53.54 19.05
CA THR A 425 -46.98 -54.37 18.34
C THR A 425 -46.96 -55.79 18.91
N LEU A 426 -46.92 -55.95 20.24
CA LEU A 426 -46.99 -57.27 20.88
C LEU A 426 -48.27 -58.01 20.53
N LYS A 427 -49.42 -57.32 20.57
CA LYS A 427 -50.70 -57.92 20.20
C LYS A 427 -50.71 -58.45 18.75
N LEU A 428 -50.10 -57.71 17.81
CA LEU A 428 -50.01 -58.17 16.43
C LEU A 428 -49.15 -59.44 16.29
N ILE A 429 -48.07 -59.56 17.07
CA ILE A 429 -47.25 -60.77 17.13
C ILE A 429 -48.05 -61.93 17.73
N GLU A 430 -48.75 -61.69 18.83
CA GLU A 430 -49.64 -62.69 19.47
C GLU A 430 -50.74 -63.15 18.51
N ASP A 431 -51.41 -62.24 17.81
CA ASP A 431 -52.43 -62.56 16.81
C ASP A 431 -51.86 -63.46 15.69
N GLY A 432 -50.63 -63.19 15.25
CA GLY A 432 -49.91 -64.01 14.27
C GLY A 432 -49.61 -65.42 14.79
N PHE A 433 -49.07 -65.54 16.01
CA PHE A 433 -48.83 -66.84 16.64
C PHE A 433 -50.12 -67.64 16.87
N ASN A 434 -51.17 -66.99 17.36
CA ASN A 434 -52.47 -67.61 17.59
C ASN A 434 -53.08 -68.16 16.29
N ALA A 435 -52.95 -67.43 15.17
CA ALA A 435 -53.42 -67.91 13.87
C ALA A 435 -52.71 -69.19 13.41
N LEU A 436 -51.39 -69.27 13.63
CA LEU A 436 -50.60 -70.47 13.30
C LEU A 436 -50.93 -71.64 14.24
N GLU A 437 -51.12 -71.37 15.53
CA GLU A 437 -51.46 -72.39 16.53
C GLU A 437 -52.86 -72.97 16.27
N GLU A 438 -53.86 -72.12 16.03
CA GLU A 438 -55.22 -72.53 15.71
C GLU A 438 -55.26 -73.41 14.45
N GLU A 439 -54.53 -73.02 13.38
CA GLU A 439 -54.47 -73.83 12.17
C GLU A 439 -53.76 -75.18 12.40
N ASN A 440 -52.69 -75.20 13.19
CA ASN A 440 -51.99 -76.43 13.53
C ASN A 440 -52.84 -77.38 14.38
N GLU A 441 -53.64 -76.87 15.33
CA GLU A 441 -54.60 -77.67 16.09
C GLU A 441 -55.72 -78.23 15.20
N GLN A 442 -56.23 -77.42 14.28
CA GLN A 442 -57.24 -77.84 13.30
C GLN A 442 -56.68 -78.94 12.38
N ASP A 443 -55.48 -78.77 11.83
CA ASP A 443 -54.81 -79.77 10.98
C ASP A 443 -54.57 -81.08 11.75
N ALA A 444 -54.11 -81.01 13.01
CA ALA A 444 -53.93 -82.18 13.85
C ALA A 444 -55.25 -82.92 14.14
N THR A 445 -56.34 -82.18 14.31
CA THR A 445 -57.68 -82.73 14.57
C THR A 445 -58.23 -83.43 13.33
N LEU A 446 -58.14 -82.78 12.16
CA LEU A 446 -58.59 -83.33 10.87
C LEU A 446 -57.74 -84.55 10.46
N SER A 447 -56.43 -84.50 10.68
CA SER A 447 -55.53 -85.64 10.47
C SER A 447 -55.94 -86.86 11.30
N ARG A 448 -56.30 -86.68 12.59
CA ARG A 448 -56.83 -87.76 13.44
C ARG A 448 -58.19 -88.28 12.94
N GLN A 449 -59.05 -87.41 12.44
CA GLN A 449 -60.39 -87.77 11.97
C GLN A 449 -60.38 -88.55 10.65
N TYR A 450 -59.57 -88.13 9.67
CA TYR A 450 -59.56 -88.72 8.32
C TYR A 450 -58.45 -89.76 8.11
N GLY A 451 -57.47 -89.86 9.03
CA GLY A 451 -56.43 -90.89 9.04
C GLY A 451 -55.65 -90.93 7.72
N LYS A 452 -55.62 -92.09 7.05
CA LYS A 452 -54.87 -92.30 5.80
C LYS A 452 -55.37 -91.48 4.61
N LEU A 453 -56.58 -90.93 4.67
CA LEU A 453 -57.14 -90.06 3.62
C LEU A 453 -56.64 -88.61 3.75
N TRP A 454 -56.02 -88.24 4.87
CA TRP A 454 -55.43 -86.92 5.11
C TRP A 454 -53.97 -86.87 4.64
N ASN A 455 -53.76 -86.86 3.33
CA ASN A 455 -52.42 -86.94 2.72
C ASN A 455 -51.83 -85.55 2.41
N ARG A 456 -51.57 -84.74 3.44
CA ARG A 456 -50.84 -83.47 3.33
C ARG A 456 -49.76 -83.34 4.41
N PRO A 457 -48.67 -82.56 4.19
CA PRO A 457 -47.66 -82.33 5.22
C PRO A 457 -48.29 -81.70 6.47
N PRO A 458 -47.88 -82.09 7.70
CA PRO A 458 -48.38 -81.47 8.92
C PRO A 458 -48.07 -79.97 8.96
N SER A 459 -49.03 -79.15 9.39
CA SER A 459 -48.83 -77.70 9.39
C SER A 459 -47.65 -77.25 10.26
N ARG A 460 -47.34 -77.96 11.34
CA ARG A 460 -46.14 -77.75 12.16
C ARG A 460 -44.81 -77.76 11.39
N THR A 461 -44.69 -78.55 10.32
CA THR A 461 -43.44 -78.62 9.55
C THR A 461 -43.27 -77.42 8.62
N LEU A 462 -44.37 -76.78 8.21
CA LEU A 462 -44.38 -75.66 7.27
C LEU A 462 -44.32 -74.30 7.97
N THR A 463 -44.70 -74.23 9.25
CA THR A 463 -44.72 -73.00 10.06
C THR A 463 -43.38 -72.65 10.72
N HIS A 464 -42.34 -73.49 10.58
CA HIS A 464 -41.07 -73.32 11.28
C HIS A 464 -40.39 -71.95 11.04
N GLU A 465 -40.36 -71.49 9.78
CA GLU A 465 -39.75 -70.20 9.43
C GLU A 465 -40.52 -69.02 10.02
N LEU A 466 -41.86 -69.03 9.93
CA LEU A 466 -42.72 -68.02 10.52
C LEU A 466 -42.62 -67.99 12.06
N LEU A 467 -42.56 -69.14 12.72
CA LEU A 467 -42.37 -69.22 14.17
C LEU A 467 -41.01 -68.67 14.61
N THR A 468 -39.95 -68.97 13.85
CA THR A 468 -38.61 -68.46 14.11
C THR A 468 -38.58 -66.94 13.95
N LEU A 469 -39.17 -66.42 12.87
CA LEU A 469 -39.26 -65.00 12.59
C LEU A 469 -40.09 -64.26 13.65
N GLY A 470 -41.25 -64.79 14.03
CA GLY A 470 -42.09 -64.25 15.10
C GLY A 470 -41.37 -64.20 16.45
N THR A 471 -40.53 -65.21 16.75
CA THR A 471 -39.73 -65.23 17.99
C THR A 471 -38.68 -64.13 17.97
N GLN A 472 -37.95 -63.95 16.86
CA GLN A 472 -36.98 -62.87 16.70
C GLN A 472 -37.64 -61.49 16.81
N TYR A 473 -38.84 -61.34 16.25
CA TYR A 473 -39.59 -60.11 16.36
C TYR A 473 -40.04 -59.81 17.79
N ASN A 474 -40.55 -60.82 18.50
CA ASN A 474 -40.87 -60.70 19.91
C ASN A 474 -39.63 -60.31 20.73
N ASP A 475 -38.48 -60.94 20.51
CA ASP A 475 -37.23 -60.64 21.22
C ASP A 475 -36.77 -59.20 20.98
N THR A 476 -36.94 -58.70 19.75
CA THR A 476 -36.63 -57.31 19.38
C THR A 476 -37.55 -56.32 20.11
N VAL A 477 -38.85 -56.61 20.19
CA VAL A 477 -39.81 -55.78 20.95
C VAL A 477 -39.49 -55.82 22.45
N GLN A 478 -39.12 -56.98 22.99
CA GLN A 478 -38.71 -57.09 24.39
C GLN A 478 -37.42 -56.31 24.69
N ALA A 479 -36.46 -56.29 23.76
CA ALA A 479 -35.25 -55.46 23.88
C ALA A 479 -35.60 -53.96 23.85
N ALA A 480 -36.48 -53.53 22.94
CA ALA A 480 -36.97 -52.16 22.90
C ALA A 480 -37.72 -51.76 24.19
N GLN A 481 -38.57 -52.63 24.73
CA GLN A 481 -39.23 -52.39 26.03
C GLN A 481 -38.24 -52.23 27.19
N LYS A 482 -37.08 -52.91 27.16
CA LYS A 482 -36.02 -52.69 28.16
C LYS A 482 -35.41 -51.30 28.01
N ALA A 483 -35.19 -50.82 26.78
CA ALA A 483 -34.71 -49.47 26.52
C ALA A 483 -35.73 -48.40 26.96
N ASP A 484 -37.02 -48.61 26.67
CA ASP A 484 -38.11 -47.72 27.11
C ASP A 484 -38.15 -47.58 28.62
N ARG A 485 -37.96 -48.68 29.37
CA ARG A 485 -37.88 -48.65 30.85
C ARG A 485 -36.72 -47.78 31.35
N ILE A 486 -35.60 -47.77 30.64
CA ILE A 486 -34.46 -46.90 30.98
C ILE A 486 -34.83 -45.43 30.76
N VAL A 487 -35.46 -45.09 29.62
CA VAL A 487 -35.92 -43.73 29.35
C VAL A 487 -36.99 -43.29 30.35
N GLN A 488 -37.93 -44.17 30.69
CA GLN A 488 -38.94 -43.93 31.72
C GLN A 488 -38.30 -43.70 33.10
N ALA A 489 -37.27 -44.46 33.47
CA ALA A 489 -36.52 -44.24 34.70
C ALA A 489 -35.82 -42.87 34.70
N LYS A 490 -35.25 -42.44 33.56
CA LYS A 490 -34.66 -41.09 33.43
C LYS A 490 -35.70 -39.99 33.61
N VAL A 491 -36.89 -40.13 33.02
CA VAL A 491 -38.01 -39.20 33.17
C VAL A 491 -38.46 -39.14 34.63
N ASN A 492 -38.56 -40.28 35.32
CA ASN A 492 -38.93 -40.31 36.74
C ASN A 492 -37.86 -39.66 37.64
N ASN A 493 -36.58 -39.88 37.35
CA ASN A 493 -35.47 -39.34 38.14
C ASN A 493 -35.35 -37.80 38.01
N TRP A 494 -35.48 -37.29 36.78
CA TRP A 494 -35.33 -35.86 36.48
C TRP A 494 -36.65 -35.09 36.43
N GLY A 495 -37.78 -35.80 36.50
CA GLY A 495 -39.11 -35.23 36.26
C GLY A 495 -39.47 -34.07 37.17
N LYS A 496 -39.04 -34.09 38.44
CA LYS A 496 -39.26 -32.96 39.37
C LYS A 496 -38.52 -31.70 38.94
N ALA A 497 -37.27 -31.83 38.48
CA ALA A 497 -36.46 -30.69 38.04
C ALA A 497 -36.93 -30.17 36.66
N ILE A 498 -37.30 -31.06 35.75
CA ILE A 498 -37.88 -30.68 34.44
C ILE A 498 -39.26 -30.03 34.62
N ALA A 499 -40.08 -30.52 35.54
CA ALA A 499 -41.35 -29.90 35.89
C ALA A 499 -41.15 -28.49 36.48
N MET A 500 -40.03 -28.27 37.18
CA MET A 500 -39.66 -26.95 37.68
C MET A 500 -39.26 -26.01 36.55
N LEU A 501 -38.47 -26.47 35.57
CA LEU A 501 -38.14 -25.72 34.34
C LEU A 501 -39.35 -25.42 33.45
N SER A 502 -40.41 -26.24 33.55
CA SER A 502 -41.65 -26.03 32.80
C SER A 502 -42.51 -24.86 33.34
N ARG A 503 -42.08 -24.21 34.42
CA ARG A 503 -42.78 -23.07 35.05
C ARG A 503 -42.18 -21.74 34.59
N SER A 504 -42.92 -20.65 34.81
CA SER A 504 -42.46 -19.30 34.51
C SER A 504 -41.18 -18.94 35.28
N ALA A 505 -40.34 -18.06 34.73
CA ALA A 505 -39.12 -17.59 35.38
C ALA A 505 -39.40 -17.01 36.80
N SER A 506 -40.52 -16.31 36.98
CA SER A 506 -40.92 -15.80 38.29
C SER A 506 -41.16 -16.92 39.31
N GLU A 507 -41.84 -18.00 38.93
CA GLU A 507 -42.07 -19.15 39.80
C GLU A 507 -40.76 -19.90 40.11
N ILE A 508 -39.86 -20.01 39.11
CA ILE A 508 -38.52 -20.58 39.32
C ILE A 508 -37.77 -19.79 40.38
N LYS A 509 -37.77 -18.46 40.29
CA LYS A 509 -37.11 -17.59 41.26
C LYS A 509 -37.66 -17.78 42.68
N THR A 510 -38.97 -17.86 42.85
CA THR A 510 -39.62 -18.02 44.17
C THR A 510 -39.31 -19.35 44.85
N HIS A 511 -39.10 -20.41 44.06
CA HIS A 511 -38.83 -21.75 44.58
C HIS A 511 -37.35 -22.00 44.91
N LEU A 512 -36.45 -21.14 44.45
CA LEU A 512 -35.04 -21.22 44.79
C LEU A 512 -34.80 -20.69 46.21
N PRO A 513 -33.91 -21.33 47.00
CA PRO A 513 -33.45 -20.78 48.26
C PRO A 513 -32.93 -19.35 48.07
N SER A 514 -33.29 -18.46 48.97
CA SER A 514 -32.82 -17.08 49.01
C SER A 514 -32.27 -16.79 50.40
N LEU A 515 -31.44 -15.75 50.50
CA LEU A 515 -30.93 -15.30 51.78
C LEU A 515 -32.09 -14.70 52.61
N PRO A 516 -32.33 -15.14 53.85
CA PRO A 516 -33.37 -14.56 54.69
C PRO A 516 -33.14 -13.06 54.94
N TYR A 517 -34.21 -12.28 55.03
CA TYR A 517 -34.14 -10.85 55.35
C TYR A 517 -33.57 -10.57 56.75
N ASP A 518 -33.66 -11.54 57.66
CA ASP A 518 -33.14 -11.44 59.03
C ASP A 518 -31.64 -11.83 59.14
N ASP A 519 -30.95 -12.20 58.05
CA ASP A 519 -29.50 -12.48 58.07
C ASP A 519 -28.72 -11.17 58.27
N GLU A 520 -27.77 -11.18 59.20
CA GLU A 520 -26.92 -10.02 59.56
C GLU A 520 -26.24 -9.37 58.35
N TYR A 521 -25.95 -10.16 57.30
CA TYR A 521 -25.22 -9.71 56.10
C TYR A 521 -26.13 -9.49 54.89
N HIS A 522 -27.46 -9.62 55.03
CA HIS A 522 -28.40 -9.49 53.91
C HIS A 522 -28.33 -8.11 53.26
N ALA A 523 -28.40 -7.05 54.07
CA ALA A 523 -28.34 -5.68 53.57
C ALA A 523 -26.99 -5.38 52.89
N GLU A 524 -25.88 -5.82 53.48
CA GLU A 524 -24.53 -5.59 52.97
C GLU A 524 -24.29 -6.31 51.62
N ILE A 525 -24.75 -7.55 51.48
CA ILE A 525 -24.64 -8.30 50.21
C ILE A 525 -25.44 -7.62 49.09
N HIS A 526 -26.67 -7.19 49.37
CA HIS A 526 -27.50 -6.50 48.37
C HIS A 526 -26.94 -5.13 48.00
N GLU A 527 -26.37 -4.38 48.96
CA GLU A 527 -25.69 -3.12 48.69
C GLU A 527 -24.45 -3.34 47.80
N LEU A 528 -23.66 -4.38 48.04
CA LEU A 528 -22.52 -4.74 47.18
C LEU A 528 -22.96 -5.11 45.75
N LEU A 529 -24.04 -5.88 45.61
CA LEU A 529 -24.60 -6.24 44.29
C LEU A 529 -25.06 -5.01 43.50
N ASP A 530 -25.80 -4.11 44.15
CA ASP A 530 -26.28 -2.87 43.55
C ASP A 530 -25.11 -1.94 43.18
N ASN A 531 -24.09 -1.87 44.03
CA ASN A 531 -22.86 -1.13 43.73
C ASN A 531 -22.14 -1.69 42.51
N ILE A 532 -21.93 -3.01 42.43
CA ILE A 532 -21.28 -3.65 41.27
C ILE A 532 -22.10 -3.40 40.00
N ARG A 533 -23.43 -3.58 40.03
CA ARG A 533 -24.32 -3.31 38.89
C ARG A 533 -24.25 -1.86 38.43
N SER A 534 -24.27 -0.91 39.37
CA SER A 534 -24.09 0.51 39.07
C SER A 534 -22.75 0.80 38.37
N LYS A 535 -21.66 0.15 38.80
CA LYS A 535 -20.36 0.27 38.10
C LYS A 535 -20.37 -0.37 36.71
N LEU A 536 -21.05 -1.50 36.54
CA LEU A 536 -21.23 -2.14 35.22
C LEU A 536 -22.03 -1.27 34.26
N ASP A 537 -23.07 -0.58 34.75
CA ASP A 537 -23.86 0.37 33.96
C ASP A 537 -23.00 1.57 33.51
N LEU A 538 -22.11 2.07 34.39
CA LEU A 538 -21.14 3.11 34.03
C LEU A 538 -20.14 2.64 32.97
N LEU A 539 -19.62 1.41 33.08
CA LEU A 539 -18.74 0.82 32.05
C LEU A 539 -19.46 0.69 30.72
N LYS A 540 -20.72 0.24 30.73
CA LYS A 540 -21.54 0.13 29.52
C LYS A 540 -21.77 1.49 28.87
N ALA A 541 -22.16 2.49 29.65
CA ALA A 541 -22.35 3.85 29.15
C ALA A 541 -21.05 4.43 28.54
N ALA A 542 -19.90 4.18 29.16
CA ALA A 542 -18.61 4.57 28.63
C ALA A 542 -18.26 3.84 27.32
N SER A 543 -18.56 2.54 27.21
CA SER A 543 -18.34 1.76 25.99
C SER A 543 -19.24 2.26 24.84
N ASP A 544 -20.51 2.55 25.13
CA ASP A 544 -21.47 3.07 24.14
C ASP A 544 -21.05 4.45 23.60
N GLU A 545 -20.58 5.35 24.46
CA GLU A 545 -20.09 6.66 24.03
C GLU A 545 -18.79 6.55 23.22
N ARG A 546 -17.86 5.66 23.60
CA ARG A 546 -16.67 5.38 22.78
C ARG A 546 -17.04 4.81 21.41
N ALA A 547 -18.03 3.93 21.30
CA ALA A 547 -18.53 3.41 20.03
C ALA A 547 -19.16 4.50 19.15
N ARG A 548 -19.84 5.47 19.76
CA ARG A 548 -20.35 6.66 19.06
C ARG A 548 -19.21 7.50 18.49
N LEU A 549 -18.18 7.79 19.29
CA LEU A 549 -16.99 8.54 18.87
C LEU A 549 -16.24 7.84 17.73
N GLU A 550 -16.11 6.51 17.80
CA GLU A 550 -15.53 5.70 16.72
C GLU A 550 -16.32 5.85 15.41
N THR A 551 -17.65 5.81 15.50
CA THR A 551 -18.54 5.98 14.33
C THR A 551 -18.42 7.39 13.75
N GLU A 552 -18.38 8.42 14.62
CA GLU A 552 -18.13 9.80 14.22
C GLU A 552 -16.82 9.93 13.43
N ALA A 553 -15.72 9.36 13.94
CA ALA A 553 -14.42 9.42 13.26
C ALA A 553 -14.43 8.73 11.89
N LYS A 554 -15.12 7.59 11.76
CA LYS A 554 -15.27 6.88 10.48
C LYS A 554 -16.06 7.70 9.47
N THR A 555 -17.21 8.25 9.88
CA THR A 555 -18.03 9.10 9.00
C THR A 555 -17.34 10.38 8.57
N LEU A 556 -16.53 10.98 9.47
CA LEU A 556 -15.70 12.13 9.12
C LEU A 556 -14.64 11.72 8.10
N ALA A 557 -13.97 10.58 8.28
CA ALA A 557 -12.95 10.08 7.37
C ALA A 557 -13.47 9.78 5.95
N GLU A 558 -14.69 9.27 5.82
CA GLU A 558 -15.34 8.98 4.53
C GLU A 558 -15.63 10.25 3.72
N ASN A 559 -15.92 11.37 4.38
CA ASN A 559 -16.30 12.63 3.73
C ASN A 559 -15.18 13.68 3.67
N ASP A 560 -14.02 13.41 4.26
CA ASP A 560 -12.89 14.34 4.32
C ASP A 560 -11.99 14.21 3.09
N ASP A 561 -12.35 14.97 2.05
CA ASP A 561 -11.56 15.24 0.85
C ASP A 561 -10.93 16.64 0.91
N ILE A 562 -9.60 16.67 0.95
CA ILE A 562 -8.82 17.91 1.03
C ILE A 562 -8.18 18.32 -0.31
N SER A 563 -8.55 17.65 -1.41
CA SER A 563 -7.93 17.86 -2.73
C SER A 563 -8.00 19.31 -3.19
N GLU A 564 -9.17 19.96 -3.05
CA GLU A 564 -9.34 21.37 -3.43
C GLU A 564 -8.49 22.33 -2.59
N VAL A 565 -8.38 22.07 -1.29
CA VAL A 565 -7.57 22.89 -0.36
C VAL A 565 -6.09 22.77 -0.71
N LEU A 566 -5.61 21.55 -0.98
CA LEU A 566 -4.23 21.31 -1.41
C LEU A 566 -3.93 21.96 -2.76
N LEU A 567 -4.87 21.92 -3.71
CA LEU A 567 -4.76 22.62 -5.00
C LEU A 567 -4.67 24.13 -4.81
N SER A 568 -5.54 24.71 -3.96
CA SER A 568 -5.48 26.14 -3.63
C SER A 568 -4.12 26.51 -3.02
N LYS A 569 -3.60 25.69 -2.10
CA LYS A 569 -2.30 25.94 -1.48
C LYS A 569 -1.15 25.81 -2.47
N ALA A 570 -1.20 24.83 -3.37
CA ALA A 570 -0.23 24.66 -4.44
C ALA A 570 -0.21 25.87 -5.39
N ASN A 571 -1.38 26.43 -5.73
CA ASN A 571 -1.48 27.64 -6.54
C ASN A 571 -0.91 28.88 -5.83
N GLU A 572 -1.14 29.01 -4.51
CA GLU A 572 -0.55 30.08 -3.70
C GLU A 572 0.99 30.00 -3.66
N LEU A 573 1.53 28.78 -3.45
CA LEU A 573 2.97 28.53 -3.35
C LEU A 573 3.68 28.74 -4.70
N THR A 574 3.06 28.30 -5.80
CA THR A 574 3.63 28.43 -7.14
C THR A 574 3.42 29.80 -7.75
N LYS A 575 2.39 30.56 -7.33
CA LYS A 575 1.93 31.80 -8.01
C LYS A 575 1.76 31.61 -9.53
N GLY A 576 1.40 30.40 -9.96
CA GLY A 576 1.29 30.02 -11.37
C GLY A 576 2.63 29.73 -12.09
N SER A 577 3.76 29.72 -11.38
CA SER A 577 5.08 29.39 -11.92
C SER A 577 5.37 27.89 -11.80
N PRO A 578 5.57 27.17 -12.92
CA PRO A 578 5.93 25.75 -12.91
C PRO A 578 7.39 25.47 -12.51
N VAL A 579 8.23 26.50 -12.39
CA VAL A 579 9.64 26.36 -11.97
C VAL A 579 9.75 26.25 -10.45
N ILE A 580 8.75 26.72 -9.70
CA ILE A 580 8.76 26.59 -8.25
C ILE A 580 8.46 25.13 -7.89
N LYS A 581 9.48 24.45 -7.37
CA LYS A 581 9.37 23.07 -6.92
C LYS A 581 8.39 22.99 -5.74
N LEU A 582 7.38 22.15 -5.90
CA LEU A 582 6.45 21.79 -4.84
C LEU A 582 6.95 20.54 -4.14
N GLU A 583 7.02 20.60 -2.81
CA GLU A 583 7.42 19.48 -1.98
C GLU A 583 6.32 19.16 -0.96
N PRO A 584 6.05 17.88 -0.64
CA PRO A 584 4.98 17.48 0.28
C PRO A 584 5.02 18.18 1.65
N GLU A 585 6.21 18.51 2.15
CA GLU A 585 6.44 19.17 3.44
C GLU A 585 5.80 20.56 3.51
N GLN A 586 5.64 21.23 2.38
CA GLN A 586 5.02 22.56 2.31
C GLN A 586 3.52 22.53 2.61
N PHE A 587 2.89 21.35 2.56
CA PHE A 587 1.48 21.14 2.89
C PHE A 587 1.25 20.77 4.36
N ALA A 588 2.31 20.68 5.19
CA ALA A 588 2.20 20.25 6.59
C ALA A 588 1.17 21.04 7.41
N SER A 589 1.12 22.37 7.22
CA SER A 589 0.14 23.23 7.90
C SER A 589 -1.32 22.88 7.58
N VAL A 590 -1.59 22.50 6.32
CA VAL A 590 -2.93 22.04 5.89
C VAL A 590 -3.26 20.72 6.56
N PHE A 591 -2.29 19.79 6.58
CA PHE A 591 -2.48 18.50 7.26
C PHE A 591 -2.77 18.70 8.75
N ASP A 592 -2.01 19.53 9.46
CA ASP A 592 -2.21 19.74 10.90
C ASP A 592 -3.58 20.34 11.21
N GLN A 593 -4.06 21.28 10.39
CA GLN A 593 -5.38 21.89 10.55
C GLN A 593 -6.51 20.87 10.35
N HIS A 594 -6.45 20.06 9.29
CA HIS A 594 -7.50 19.07 9.01
C HIS A 594 -7.44 17.87 9.96
N LEU A 595 -6.24 17.41 10.33
CA LEU A 595 -6.07 16.30 11.27
C LEU A 595 -6.47 16.66 12.72
N GLN A 596 -6.63 17.95 13.04
CA GLN A 596 -7.01 18.41 14.38
C GLN A 596 -8.36 17.84 14.85
N ALA A 597 -9.32 17.68 13.95
CA ALA A 597 -10.63 17.11 14.28
C ALA A 597 -10.50 15.65 14.77
N TYR A 598 -9.67 14.84 14.09
CA TYR A 598 -9.40 13.45 14.48
C TYR A 598 -8.61 13.36 15.79
N LYS A 599 -7.59 14.21 15.96
CA LYS A 599 -6.82 14.29 17.22
C LYS A 599 -7.73 14.61 18.41
N ARG A 600 -8.73 15.48 18.24
CA ARG A 600 -9.71 15.78 19.29
C ARG A 600 -10.57 14.57 19.67
N ILE A 601 -10.93 13.71 18.71
CA ILE A 601 -11.68 12.47 18.99
C ILE A 601 -10.77 11.46 19.71
N GLN A 602 -9.53 11.32 19.24
CA GLN A 602 -8.50 10.50 19.89
C GLN A 602 -8.30 10.92 21.36
N GLU A 603 -8.12 12.21 21.62
CA GLU A 603 -7.97 12.74 22.98
C GLU A 603 -9.19 12.41 23.85
N GLN A 604 -10.41 12.53 23.31
CA GLN A 604 -11.63 12.14 24.02
C GLN A 604 -11.64 10.65 24.40
N ILE A 605 -11.28 9.75 23.49
CA ILE A 605 -11.19 8.31 23.79
C ILE A 605 -10.17 8.05 24.89
N LEU A 606 -9.02 8.74 24.85
CA LEU A 606 -7.97 8.58 25.86
C LEU A 606 -8.44 9.01 27.27
N THR A 607 -9.39 9.94 27.39
CA THR A 607 -9.95 10.32 28.70
C THR A 607 -10.71 9.19 29.40
N TYR A 608 -11.13 8.14 28.68
CA TYR A 608 -11.82 7.00 29.27
C TYR A 608 -10.88 5.91 29.81
N VAL A 609 -9.58 5.97 29.50
CA VAL A 609 -8.61 4.92 29.87
C VAL A 609 -8.49 4.78 31.39
N ASP A 610 -8.14 5.87 32.08
CA ASP A 610 -7.94 5.83 33.54
C ASP A 610 -9.26 5.54 34.29
N PRO A 611 -10.40 6.21 33.99
CA PRO A 611 -11.67 5.90 34.64
C PRO A 611 -12.13 4.45 34.42
N GLN A 612 -11.87 3.86 33.23
CA GLN A 612 -12.22 2.47 32.98
C GLN A 612 -11.37 1.53 33.85
N ASN A 613 -10.06 1.77 33.95
CA ASN A 613 -9.18 0.97 34.80
C ASN A 613 -9.60 1.04 36.27
N ASP A 614 -9.94 2.24 36.76
CA ASP A 614 -10.44 2.45 38.12
C ASP A 614 -11.77 1.71 38.36
N LEU A 615 -12.68 1.74 37.38
CA LEU A 615 -13.95 1.00 37.44
C LEU A 615 -13.73 -0.51 37.49
N LEU A 616 -12.85 -1.05 36.63
CA LEU A 616 -12.54 -2.49 36.58
C LEU A 616 -11.88 -2.96 37.88
N GLN A 617 -10.94 -2.17 38.43
CA GLN A 617 -10.33 -2.48 39.73
C GLN A 617 -11.38 -2.42 40.86
N SER A 618 -12.23 -1.40 40.87
CA SER A 618 -13.30 -1.28 41.87
C SER A 618 -14.29 -2.45 41.79
N ILE A 619 -14.65 -2.92 40.59
CA ILE A 619 -15.50 -4.09 40.41
C ILE A 619 -14.82 -5.34 40.93
N THR A 620 -13.53 -5.51 40.65
CA THR A 620 -12.73 -6.65 41.14
C THR A 620 -12.68 -6.70 42.66
N ASP A 621 -12.45 -5.55 43.31
CA ASP A 621 -12.37 -5.45 44.77
C ASP A 621 -13.74 -5.71 45.43
N LEU A 622 -14.82 -5.12 44.89
CA LEU A 622 -16.19 -5.34 45.37
C LEU A 622 -16.63 -6.79 45.17
N HIS A 623 -16.29 -7.40 44.02
CA HIS A 623 -16.55 -8.80 43.75
C HIS A 623 -15.79 -9.73 44.71
N GLY A 624 -14.54 -9.39 45.06
CA GLY A 624 -13.76 -10.10 46.07
C GLY A 624 -14.43 -10.08 47.45
N GLN A 625 -14.93 -8.91 47.88
CA GLN A 625 -15.69 -8.76 49.13
C GLN A 625 -16.99 -9.58 49.11
N LEU A 626 -17.74 -9.50 48.00
CA LEU A 626 -18.96 -10.27 47.81
C LEU A 626 -18.70 -11.78 47.89
N THR A 627 -17.63 -12.26 47.27
CA THR A 627 -17.24 -13.68 47.30
C THR A 627 -16.93 -14.14 48.74
N LEU A 628 -16.22 -13.32 49.52
CA LEU A 628 -15.89 -13.65 50.92
C LEU A 628 -17.15 -13.75 51.80
N LEU A 629 -18.11 -12.83 51.62
CA LEU A 629 -19.36 -12.81 52.41
C LEU A 629 -20.31 -13.95 52.02
N THR A 630 -20.29 -14.40 50.76
CA THR A 630 -21.20 -15.44 50.26
C THR A 630 -20.67 -16.87 50.40
N ALA A 631 -19.36 -17.10 50.42
CA ALA A 631 -18.73 -18.44 50.35
C ALA A 631 -19.19 -19.45 51.42
N ASN A 632 -19.59 -19.00 52.62
CA ASN A 632 -19.97 -19.88 53.73
C ASN A 632 -21.48 -19.85 54.06
N LYS A 633 -22.31 -19.26 53.20
CA LYS A 633 -23.75 -19.10 53.46
C LYS A 633 -24.54 -20.29 52.91
N SER A 634 -25.06 -21.14 53.81
CA SER A 634 -25.82 -22.35 53.44
C SER A 634 -26.99 -22.11 52.47
N PRO A 635 -27.80 -21.03 52.59
CA PRO A 635 -28.87 -20.75 51.61
C PRO A 635 -28.35 -20.50 50.20
N LEU A 636 -27.23 -19.77 50.04
CA LEU A 636 -26.64 -19.45 48.75
C LEU A 636 -25.98 -20.66 48.09
N ILE A 637 -25.28 -21.50 48.86
CA ILE A 637 -24.74 -22.77 48.36
C ILE A 637 -25.86 -23.70 47.87
N LYS A 638 -26.98 -23.76 48.60
CA LYS A 638 -28.16 -24.54 48.18
C LYS A 638 -28.81 -23.95 46.93
N ARG A 639 -28.83 -22.62 46.80
CA ARG A 639 -29.34 -21.90 45.63
C ARG A 639 -28.52 -22.22 44.39
N GLU A 640 -27.20 -22.06 44.47
CA GLU A 640 -26.27 -22.37 43.39
C GLU A 640 -26.40 -23.84 42.94
N LYS A 641 -26.43 -24.77 43.90
CA LYS A 641 -26.65 -26.20 43.61
C LYS A 641 -28.02 -26.46 42.95
N ALA A 642 -29.06 -25.73 43.35
CA ALA A 642 -30.38 -25.85 42.74
C ALA A 642 -30.39 -25.32 41.30
N ILE A 643 -29.74 -24.19 41.03
CA ILE A 643 -29.55 -23.63 39.68
C ILE A 643 -28.79 -24.63 38.80
N SER A 644 -27.65 -25.13 39.25
CA SER A 644 -26.85 -26.13 38.52
C SER A 644 -27.63 -27.44 38.26
N ASN A 645 -28.48 -27.85 39.21
CA ASN A 645 -29.35 -29.00 39.03
C ASN A 645 -30.45 -28.76 37.98
N LEU A 646 -30.97 -27.54 37.87
CA LEU A 646 -31.92 -27.16 36.82
C LEU A 646 -31.24 -27.12 35.45
N GLU A 647 -30.03 -26.57 35.33
CA GLU A 647 -29.26 -26.60 34.08
C GLU A 647 -28.92 -28.04 33.63
N SER A 648 -28.56 -28.90 34.58
CA SER A 648 -28.39 -30.33 34.32
C SER A 648 -29.70 -30.99 33.86
N ALA A 649 -30.83 -30.59 34.44
CA ALA A 649 -32.15 -31.08 34.05
C ALA A 649 -32.53 -30.67 32.63
N PHE A 650 -32.14 -29.47 32.17
CA PHE A 650 -32.32 -29.06 30.78
C PHE A 650 -31.56 -29.97 29.81
N THR A 651 -30.29 -30.25 30.11
CA THR A 651 -29.47 -31.18 29.28
C THR A 651 -30.12 -32.56 29.21
N LYS A 652 -30.63 -33.05 30.35
CA LYS A 652 -31.32 -34.34 30.43
C LYS A 652 -32.68 -34.33 29.74
N PHE A 653 -33.40 -33.21 29.76
CA PHE A 653 -34.64 -33.03 29.02
C PHE A 653 -34.42 -33.20 27.51
N LYS A 654 -33.40 -32.54 26.94
CA LYS A 654 -33.05 -32.70 25.51
C LYS A 654 -32.69 -34.15 25.17
N GLU A 655 -31.86 -34.79 26.00
CA GLU A 655 -31.49 -36.20 25.84
C GLU A 655 -32.72 -37.12 25.86
N ILE A 656 -33.60 -36.97 26.85
CA ILE A 656 -34.83 -37.77 26.99
C ILE A 656 -35.74 -37.58 25.79
N ARG A 657 -35.98 -36.33 25.37
CA ARG A 657 -36.84 -36.03 24.22
C ARG A 657 -36.31 -36.68 22.95
N THR A 658 -35.01 -36.60 22.67
CA THR A 658 -34.40 -37.26 21.51
C THR A 658 -34.66 -38.77 21.55
N ASN A 659 -34.41 -39.42 22.69
CA ASN A 659 -34.66 -40.85 22.87
C ASN A 659 -36.15 -41.22 22.68
N LEU A 660 -37.09 -40.39 23.16
CA LEU A 660 -38.52 -40.64 22.98
C LEU A 660 -38.96 -40.49 21.52
N VAL A 661 -38.44 -39.49 20.81
CA VAL A 661 -38.71 -39.31 19.37
C VAL A 661 -38.18 -40.51 18.58
N GLU A 662 -36.99 -41.01 18.90
CA GLU A 662 -36.44 -42.23 18.31
C GLU A 662 -37.28 -43.46 18.64
N GLY A 663 -37.75 -43.62 19.88
CA GLY A 663 -38.64 -44.70 20.28
C GLY A 663 -39.97 -44.69 19.52
N ILE A 664 -40.59 -43.52 19.35
CA ILE A 664 -41.82 -43.39 18.55
C ILE A 664 -41.57 -43.80 17.09
N LYS A 665 -40.45 -43.36 16.49
CA LYS A 665 -40.08 -43.75 15.12
C LYS A 665 -39.83 -45.25 15.00
N PHE A 666 -39.12 -45.83 15.95
CA PHE A 666 -38.86 -47.27 16.01
C PHE A 666 -40.18 -48.04 16.00
N TYR A 667 -41.08 -47.78 16.97
CA TYR A 667 -42.34 -48.50 17.05
C TYR A 667 -43.26 -48.24 15.86
N SER A 668 -43.22 -47.05 15.26
CA SER A 668 -44.01 -46.75 14.05
C SER A 668 -43.60 -47.66 12.90
N ASN A 669 -42.31 -47.65 12.57
CA ASN A 669 -41.77 -48.45 11.47
C ASN A 669 -41.90 -49.95 11.76
N TYR A 670 -41.70 -50.33 13.02
CA TYR A 670 -41.76 -51.73 13.42
C TYR A 670 -43.19 -52.27 13.43
N THR A 671 -44.19 -51.45 13.79
CA THR A 671 -45.61 -51.84 13.72
C THR A 671 -46.00 -52.24 12.30
N ASP A 672 -45.49 -51.57 11.28
CA ASP A 672 -45.78 -51.89 9.87
C ASP A 672 -45.19 -53.26 9.49
N THR A 673 -43.93 -53.52 9.85
CA THR A 673 -43.28 -54.83 9.65
C THR A 673 -44.03 -55.96 10.34
N ILE A 674 -44.46 -55.74 11.59
CA ILE A 674 -45.19 -56.75 12.36
C ILE A 674 -46.62 -56.96 11.83
N SER A 675 -47.25 -55.91 11.30
CA SER A 675 -48.55 -56.04 10.64
C SER A 675 -48.44 -56.95 9.42
N GLN A 676 -47.39 -56.82 8.61
CA GLN A 676 -47.13 -57.73 7.50
C GLN A 676 -46.91 -59.17 7.97
N PHE A 677 -46.10 -59.37 9.01
CA PHE A 677 -45.90 -60.71 9.59
C PHE A 677 -47.20 -61.38 10.04
N ARG A 678 -48.09 -60.63 10.72
CA ARG A 678 -49.42 -61.11 11.11
C ARG A 678 -50.22 -61.51 9.87
N ASP A 679 -50.21 -60.68 8.83
CA ASP A 679 -50.95 -60.93 7.60
C ASP A 679 -50.42 -62.17 6.87
N ASP A 680 -49.11 -62.39 6.83
CA ASP A 680 -48.50 -63.60 6.27
C ASP A 680 -48.93 -64.87 7.04
N CYS A 681 -49.00 -64.78 8.37
CA CYS A 681 -49.48 -65.87 9.22
C CYS A 681 -50.97 -66.18 9.00
N LEU A 682 -51.80 -65.14 8.85
CA LEU A 682 -53.22 -65.28 8.53
C LEU A 682 -53.43 -65.85 7.12
N GLU A 683 -52.68 -65.38 6.13
CA GLU A 683 -52.74 -65.87 4.75
C GLU A 683 -52.33 -67.34 4.67
N PHE A 684 -51.27 -67.73 5.39
CA PHE A 684 -50.89 -69.13 5.55
C PHE A 684 -52.05 -69.95 6.13
N ALA A 685 -52.62 -69.49 7.25
CA ALA A 685 -53.71 -70.20 7.93
C ALA A 685 -54.96 -70.35 7.04
N ILE A 686 -55.33 -69.30 6.29
CA ILE A 686 -56.46 -69.31 5.35
C ILE A 686 -56.19 -70.27 4.20
N SER A 687 -55.00 -70.21 3.59
CA SER A 687 -54.61 -71.08 2.47
C SER A 687 -54.68 -72.54 2.87
N ARG A 688 -54.19 -72.86 4.08
CA ARG A 688 -54.25 -74.21 4.63
C ARG A 688 -55.68 -74.64 4.97
N LYS A 689 -56.52 -73.74 5.43
CA LYS A 689 -57.95 -74.04 5.69
C LYS A 689 -58.73 -74.33 4.41
N LEU A 690 -58.41 -73.64 3.31
CA LEU A 690 -58.98 -73.91 1.98
C LEU A 690 -58.55 -75.29 1.47
N GLU A 691 -57.24 -75.59 1.52
CA GLU A 691 -56.71 -76.91 1.17
C GLU A 691 -57.35 -78.03 2.02
N ALA A 692 -57.51 -77.78 3.32
CA ALA A 692 -58.18 -78.70 4.25
C ALA A 692 -59.65 -78.94 3.84
N ALA A 693 -60.38 -77.90 3.48
CA ALA A 693 -61.77 -78.02 3.04
C ALA A 693 -61.91 -78.84 1.74
N ASP A 694 -61.01 -78.66 0.78
CA ASP A 694 -60.98 -79.43 -0.46
C ASP A 694 -60.65 -80.92 -0.20
N LEU A 695 -59.64 -81.20 0.63
CA LEU A 695 -59.29 -82.57 1.03
C LEU A 695 -60.43 -83.26 1.80
N SER A 696 -61.09 -82.55 2.72
CA SER A 696 -62.27 -83.07 3.44
C SER A 696 -63.44 -83.36 2.49
N ARG A 697 -63.61 -82.57 1.42
CA ARG A 697 -64.65 -82.78 0.41
C ARG A 697 -64.37 -84.03 -0.43
N ASP A 698 -63.12 -84.27 -0.80
CA ASP A 698 -62.70 -85.44 -1.55
C ASP A 698 -62.67 -86.74 -0.72
N ALA A 699 -62.43 -86.63 0.59
CA ALA A 699 -62.47 -87.74 1.54
C ALA A 699 -63.90 -88.14 1.99
N ASN A 700 -64.95 -87.46 1.51
CA ASN A 700 -66.33 -87.69 1.95
C ASN A 700 -66.84 -89.09 1.49
N PRO A 701 -67.30 -89.97 2.43
CA PRO A 701 -67.64 -91.36 2.13
C PRO A 701 -68.72 -91.56 1.06
N THR A 702 -69.58 -90.57 0.81
CA THR A 702 -70.60 -90.64 -0.26
C THR A 702 -69.98 -90.69 -1.66
N ARG A 703 -68.79 -90.11 -1.85
CA ARG A 703 -68.07 -90.09 -3.14
C ARG A 703 -67.19 -91.32 -3.33
N LEU A 704 -66.58 -91.84 -2.25
CA LEU A 704 -65.81 -93.09 -2.25
C LEU A 704 -66.67 -94.33 -2.52
N LEU A 705 -67.96 -94.31 -2.16
CA LEU A 705 -68.94 -95.36 -2.53
C LEU A 705 -69.32 -95.33 -4.02
N LEU A 706 -69.23 -94.18 -4.69
CA LEU A 706 -69.49 -94.05 -6.13
C LEU A 706 -68.30 -94.49 -7.00
N LEU A 707 -67.08 -94.49 -6.47
CA LEU A 707 -65.87 -94.95 -7.16
C LEU A 707 -65.58 -96.45 -6.98
N LYS A 708 -66.39 -97.17 -6.19
CA LYS A 708 -66.33 -98.63 -6.00
C LYS A 708 -67.44 -99.41 -6.73
N LYS A 709 -68.12 -98.78 -7.71
CA LYS A 709 -69.01 -99.48 -8.64
C LYS A 709 -68.38 -99.62 -10.01
#